data_AF-A0A938UQR0-F1
#
_entry.id   AF-A0A938UQR0-F1
#
_cell.length_a   1.000
_cell.length_b   1.000
_cell.length_c   1.000
_cell.angle_alpha   90.00
_cell.angle_beta   90.00
_cell.angle_gamma   90.00
#
_symmetry.space_group_name_H-M   'P 1'
#
loop_
_entity.id
_entity.type
_entity.pdbx_description
1 polymer ?
#
loop_
_entity_poly.entity_id
_entity_poly.type
_entity_poly.pdbx_seq_one_letter_code
_entity_poly.pdbx_strand_id
1 'polypeptide(L)'
;MAASALATSVVSGEEPALYVPFQTVANPDAALSVHGNPAGWATTAGTDLRAALNLGGAAVGADRVGDHNRAVGFGGYAAVPLSALALGGGVESVDAGRSGPAVRSHLGAALDLGETVAVGAVAKWSMRETLETLRSWDAGLLIRPARWVSVGAALRNLGDDASRRNGFETRFAAGLAMRPWLGSDRVTASAEVQMPLDEARIASLAATLAVQVARGFDLVVEHVRFAGDVDGDTHRTALGVQVGLGRFGIAAAGHADRAAGASAAPGAALTLRMSTDAPPSVIDEGDPAVFVALQGELVERRGAQGTHLGALLLRLDRIARRPGTRVVVLQTENLSLDWAQVEELRGAIADLRKAGKKVLWYADHLGTRNFGAAVACDQVWLSPGGTLQVHGVGADFVSLAEALTRVGVEVQVVRYRAHKSAGEAFDHAQPSPELADTLQRSVERRWRDLGAWVQAGRDVSPTQLEAALLQGAVYPDDAKAAGLVDAVVPTREMDETLRKMGWLAPGQRVVAESTTPQRSRRWGPVPEIAVVEIDGAIADHRESTGVLGRTLGGAAIAKVVERAQKDGDVKAIVARIASPGGSVYGSEVMREALAEAARVKPTVASMGGVAASGGYWTSLGADTVLADRGTVTGSIGILSVRPNTQNLYDRLGLRTTRFGAGPGAGVMSTNRPLSPEELALVDRQLGRFYGLFLDRTAQRRKLDRDAVDALAGGRIWFGDEAVAKGLVDRSGGLLDALALARVRAGLQEDEPRIRFLPAPTLAQQLKAAVGLASADDGQRQWTEMLVRAAGPWLDAAAVALAVAESAPLAVGVLAAHPRTP
;
A
#
# COMPACT_ATOMS: atom_id res chain seq x y z
N MET A 1 66.48 -22.64 10.47
CA MET A 1 66.26 -21.33 9.83
C MET A 1 64.85 -21.12 9.23
N ALA A 2 63.90 -22.06 9.35
CA ALA A 2 62.51 -21.89 8.86
C ALA A 2 61.52 -21.29 9.89
N ALA A 3 61.90 -21.17 11.17
CA ALA A 3 61.04 -20.61 12.22
C ALA A 3 61.16 -19.09 12.42
N SER A 4 62.15 -18.43 11.79
CA SER A 4 62.43 -17.00 11.98
C SER A 4 61.67 -16.08 11.02
N ALA A 5 61.02 -16.63 9.99
CA ALA A 5 60.24 -15.85 9.02
C ALA A 5 58.77 -15.64 9.44
N LEU A 6 58.29 -16.40 10.43
CA LEU A 6 56.92 -16.26 10.98
C LEU A 6 56.82 -15.16 12.05
N ALA A 7 57.91 -14.87 12.75
CA ALA A 7 57.93 -13.95 13.89
C ALA A 7 57.99 -12.45 13.52
N THR A 8 57.94 -12.09 12.23
CA THR A 8 57.93 -10.68 11.80
C THR A 8 56.57 -10.18 11.31
N SER A 9 55.58 -11.06 11.19
CA SER A 9 54.27 -10.80 10.53
C SER A 9 53.17 -10.15 11.39
N VAL A 10 53.52 -9.59 12.55
CA VAL A 10 52.54 -9.23 13.60
C VAL A 10 52.69 -7.76 14.01
N VAL A 11 52.58 -6.84 13.06
CA VAL A 11 52.50 -5.41 13.40
C VAL A 11 51.05 -4.90 13.40
N SER A 12 50.12 -5.55 12.69
CA SER A 12 48.71 -5.11 12.65
C SER A 12 47.71 -5.99 13.41
N GLY A 13 48.06 -7.21 13.84
CA GLY A 13 47.15 -8.16 14.53
C GLY A 13 45.88 -8.55 13.76
N GLU A 14 45.81 -8.24 12.46
CA GLU A 14 44.66 -8.44 11.59
C GLU A 14 44.95 -9.52 10.54
N GLU A 15 43.96 -10.35 10.24
CA GLU A 15 44.06 -11.31 9.13
C GLU A 15 44.12 -10.58 7.78
N PRO A 16 44.94 -11.03 6.82
CA PRO A 16 44.94 -10.49 5.48
C PRO A 16 43.55 -10.63 4.85
N ALA A 17 42.96 -9.50 4.45
CA ALA A 17 41.64 -9.43 3.81
C ALA A 17 41.68 -8.43 2.64
N LEU A 18 40.73 -8.57 1.72
CA LEU A 18 40.51 -7.57 0.68
C LEU A 18 40.10 -6.24 1.32
N TYR A 19 40.82 -5.17 1.00
CA TYR A 19 40.37 -3.82 1.31
C TYR A 19 39.13 -3.52 0.45
N VAL A 20 37.98 -3.41 1.10
CA VAL A 20 36.73 -2.98 0.46
C VAL A 20 36.43 -1.56 0.95
N PRO A 21 36.68 -0.52 0.14
CA PRO A 21 36.55 0.86 0.59
C PRO A 21 35.10 1.20 0.93
N PHE A 22 34.94 2.25 1.74
CA PHE A 22 33.64 2.89 2.01
C PHE A 22 32.64 2.04 2.80
N GLN A 23 33.14 1.09 3.57
CA GLN A 23 32.35 0.26 4.49
C GLN A 23 32.61 0.69 5.92
N THR A 24 31.56 0.80 6.72
CA THR A 24 31.70 0.87 8.18
C THR A 24 30.70 -0.06 8.84
N VAL A 25 30.94 -0.46 10.09
CA VAL A 25 30.02 -1.29 10.86
C VAL A 25 28.64 -0.65 11.01
N ALA A 26 28.56 0.68 10.93
CA ALA A 26 27.33 1.46 11.04
C ALA A 26 26.66 1.77 9.68
N ASN A 27 27.39 1.67 8.57
CA ASN A 27 26.85 1.82 7.24
C ASN A 27 27.38 0.71 6.30
N PRO A 28 27.03 -0.55 6.57
CA PRO A 28 27.48 -1.66 5.74
C PRO A 28 26.71 -1.67 4.41
N ASP A 29 27.42 -1.97 3.32
CA ASP A 29 26.85 -2.40 2.04
C ASP A 29 26.47 -3.88 2.17
N ALA A 30 25.26 -4.20 1.74
CA ALA A 30 24.62 -5.50 1.85
C ALA A 30 25.55 -6.68 1.51
N ALA A 31 25.95 -6.88 0.25
CA ALA A 31 26.75 -8.06 -0.11
C ALA A 31 28.19 -8.04 0.44
N LEU A 32 28.72 -6.87 0.78
CA LEU A 32 30.07 -6.69 1.34
C LEU A 32 30.09 -6.67 2.87
N SER A 33 28.93 -6.85 3.51
CA SER A 33 28.76 -6.85 4.97
C SER A 33 29.63 -7.89 5.68
N VAL A 34 30.13 -8.89 4.95
CA VAL A 34 31.13 -9.87 5.40
C VAL A 34 32.43 -9.24 5.93
N HIS A 35 32.80 -8.07 5.42
CA HIS A 35 34.01 -7.32 5.79
C HIS A 35 33.79 -6.31 6.91
N GLY A 36 32.55 -5.85 7.07
CA GLY A 36 32.19 -4.81 8.01
C GLY A 36 31.44 -5.37 9.20
N ASN A 37 30.13 -5.50 9.04
CA ASN A 37 29.18 -5.93 10.05
C ASN A 37 28.17 -6.90 9.41
N PRO A 38 28.18 -8.21 9.78
CA PRO A 38 27.31 -9.19 9.13
C PRO A 38 25.81 -8.91 9.32
N ALA A 39 25.41 -8.09 10.32
CA ALA A 39 24.02 -7.63 10.44
C ALA A 39 23.54 -6.81 9.23
N GLY A 40 24.47 -6.23 8.46
CA GLY A 40 24.17 -5.47 7.25
C GLY A 40 23.44 -6.28 6.17
N TRP A 41 23.61 -7.61 6.12
CA TRP A 41 22.89 -8.48 5.17
C TRP A 41 21.37 -8.39 5.35
N ALA A 42 20.86 -8.15 6.56
CA ALA A 42 19.42 -7.99 6.80
C ALA A 42 18.81 -6.80 6.05
N THR A 43 19.66 -5.81 5.69
CA THR A 43 19.26 -4.58 4.99
C THR A 43 19.22 -4.74 3.46
N THR A 44 19.57 -5.92 2.95
CA THR A 44 19.57 -6.25 1.52
C THR A 44 18.16 -6.16 0.94
N ALA A 45 17.98 -5.37 -0.13
CA ALA A 45 16.69 -5.13 -0.78
C ALA A 45 16.33 -6.18 -1.86
N GLY A 46 17.33 -6.83 -2.44
CA GLY A 46 17.20 -7.86 -3.47
C GLY A 46 18.49 -8.67 -3.53
N THR A 47 18.48 -9.81 -4.22
CA THR A 47 19.69 -10.62 -4.42
C THR A 47 20.81 -9.74 -4.97
N ASP A 48 21.93 -9.66 -4.27
CA ASP A 48 23.07 -8.80 -4.61
C ASP A 48 24.34 -9.63 -4.76
N LEU A 49 25.04 -9.45 -5.88
CA LEU A 49 26.29 -10.11 -6.21
C LEU A 49 27.38 -9.05 -6.40
N ARG A 50 28.56 -9.32 -5.85
CA ARG A 50 29.71 -8.42 -5.93
C ARG A 50 30.95 -9.17 -6.39
N ALA A 51 31.75 -8.50 -7.19
CA ALA A 51 33.12 -8.90 -7.48
C ALA A 51 34.05 -7.74 -7.13
N ALA A 52 35.12 -7.99 -6.36
CA ALA A 52 36.09 -7.00 -5.94
C ALA A 52 37.49 -7.37 -6.45
N LEU A 53 38.26 -6.37 -6.84
CA LEU A 53 39.65 -6.47 -7.29
C LEU A 53 40.48 -5.37 -6.63
N ASN A 54 41.59 -5.74 -6.01
CA ASN A 54 42.56 -4.79 -5.45
C ASN A 54 43.91 -4.92 -6.16
N LEU A 55 44.53 -3.78 -6.44
CA LEU A 55 45.81 -3.66 -7.12
C LEU A 55 46.72 -2.70 -6.33
N GLY A 56 47.86 -3.21 -5.85
CA GLY A 56 48.84 -2.41 -5.10
C GLY A 56 48.33 -1.98 -3.71
N GLY A 57 49.20 -1.33 -2.94
CA GLY A 57 48.92 -0.91 -1.57
C GLY A 57 49.15 -2.03 -0.55
N ALA A 58 49.14 -1.68 0.74
CA ALA A 58 49.30 -2.68 1.79
C ALA A 58 48.02 -3.53 1.88
N ALA A 59 48.14 -4.84 1.65
CA ALA A 59 47.25 -5.78 2.33
C ALA A 59 47.34 -5.47 3.82
N VAL A 60 46.19 -5.46 4.50
CA VAL A 60 46.16 -5.33 5.96
C VAL A 60 47.11 -6.40 6.54
N GLY A 61 48.18 -5.97 7.23
CA GLY A 61 49.24 -6.86 7.75
C GLY A 61 50.53 -6.97 6.94
N ALA A 62 50.81 -6.08 5.97
CA ALA A 62 52.10 -6.07 5.25
C ALA A 62 53.17 -5.23 5.99
N ASP A 63 54.29 -5.86 6.38
CA ASP A 63 55.27 -5.28 7.34
C ASP A 63 56.24 -4.22 6.78
N ARG A 64 56.36 -3.99 5.46
CA ARG A 64 57.39 -3.07 4.91
C ARG A 64 56.99 -2.27 3.66
N VAL A 65 57.35 -0.99 3.71
CA VAL A 65 57.20 0.08 2.68
C VAL A 65 57.68 -0.31 1.27
N GLY A 66 58.56 -1.32 1.16
CA GLY A 66 59.16 -1.76 -0.11
C GLY A 66 58.42 -2.88 -0.88
N ASP A 67 57.52 -3.65 -0.24
CA ASP A 67 56.81 -4.77 -0.88
C ASP A 67 55.39 -4.39 -1.39
N HIS A 68 54.99 -3.13 -1.21
CA HIS A 68 53.63 -2.64 -1.47
C HIS A 68 53.19 -2.57 -2.95
N ASN A 69 54.10 -2.80 -3.89
CA ASN A 69 53.81 -2.69 -5.33
C ASN A 69 53.35 -4.01 -5.99
N ARG A 70 53.13 -5.09 -5.24
CA ARG A 70 52.79 -6.41 -5.81
C ARG A 70 51.55 -7.09 -5.23
N ALA A 71 50.84 -6.49 -4.28
CA ALA A 71 49.65 -7.10 -3.70
C ALA A 71 48.50 -7.09 -4.72
N VAL A 72 47.94 -8.27 -5.01
CA VAL A 72 46.75 -8.44 -5.85
C VAL A 72 45.76 -9.30 -5.10
N GLY A 73 44.51 -8.86 -5.06
CA GLY A 73 43.44 -9.65 -4.46
C GLY A 73 42.19 -9.63 -5.32
N PHE A 74 41.43 -10.72 -5.31
CA PHE A 74 40.14 -10.85 -5.97
C PHE A 74 39.13 -11.56 -5.09
N GLY A 75 37.89 -11.10 -5.06
CA GLY A 75 36.83 -11.72 -4.26
C GLY A 75 35.47 -11.64 -4.92
N GLY A 76 34.63 -12.64 -4.65
CA GLY A 76 33.23 -12.70 -5.06
C GLY A 76 32.33 -12.87 -3.84
N TYR A 77 31.24 -12.11 -3.79
CA TYR A 77 30.31 -12.10 -2.65
C TYR A 77 28.86 -12.13 -3.13
N ALA A 78 27.99 -12.72 -2.30
CA ALA A 78 26.57 -12.81 -2.56
C ALA A 78 25.75 -12.55 -1.29
N ALA A 79 24.60 -11.90 -1.45
CA ALA A 79 23.58 -11.77 -0.42
C ALA A 79 22.19 -12.04 -1.02
N VAL A 80 21.37 -12.84 -0.33
CA VAL A 80 20.03 -13.23 -0.77
C VAL A 80 19.04 -12.96 0.36
N PRO A 81 18.08 -12.04 0.18
CA PRO A 81 17.04 -11.80 1.17
C PRO A 81 15.92 -12.85 1.08
N LEU A 82 15.52 -13.38 2.24
CA LEU A 82 14.44 -14.34 2.49
C LEU A 82 13.48 -13.75 3.54
N SER A 83 12.78 -12.67 3.19
CA SER A 83 11.92 -11.90 4.11
C SER A 83 12.74 -11.27 5.26
N ALA A 84 12.49 -11.66 6.52
CA ALA A 84 13.24 -11.18 7.68
C ALA A 84 14.61 -11.85 7.85
N LEU A 85 14.90 -12.92 7.12
CA LEU A 85 16.22 -13.58 7.09
C LEU A 85 16.97 -13.15 5.83
N ALA A 86 18.27 -12.98 5.91
CA ALA A 86 19.15 -12.86 4.75
C ALA A 86 20.29 -13.87 4.87
N LEU A 87 20.64 -14.50 3.75
CA LEU A 87 21.80 -15.38 3.65
C LEU A 87 22.91 -14.67 2.87
N GLY A 88 24.15 -14.82 3.29
CA GLY A 88 25.27 -14.22 2.60
C GLY A 88 26.53 -15.06 2.68
N GLY A 89 27.45 -14.82 1.75
CA GLY A 89 28.71 -15.54 1.67
C GLY A 89 29.62 -14.99 0.60
N GLY A 90 30.82 -15.53 0.54
CA GLY A 90 31.80 -15.12 -0.47
C GLY A 90 33.08 -15.94 -0.42
N VAL A 91 33.89 -15.76 -1.44
CA VAL A 91 35.23 -16.36 -1.55
C VAL A 91 36.18 -15.28 -2.01
N GLU A 92 37.33 -15.17 -1.38
CA GLU A 92 38.36 -14.21 -1.74
C GLU A 92 39.75 -14.83 -1.76
N SER A 93 40.62 -14.24 -2.57
CA SER A 93 42.02 -14.57 -2.66
C SER A 93 42.85 -13.30 -2.50
N VAL A 94 43.84 -13.34 -1.62
CA VAL A 94 44.79 -12.24 -1.40
C VAL A 94 46.20 -12.77 -1.54
N ASP A 95 46.97 -12.20 -2.48
CA ASP A 95 48.40 -12.45 -2.61
C ASP A 95 49.18 -11.28 -2.01
N ALA A 96 49.82 -11.52 -0.86
CA ALA A 96 50.66 -10.54 -0.17
C ALA A 96 52.13 -10.56 -0.64
N GLY A 97 52.42 -11.18 -1.80
CA GLY A 97 53.69 -11.06 -2.51
C GLY A 97 54.80 -12.04 -2.10
N ARG A 98 54.93 -12.41 -0.81
CA ARG A 98 55.99 -13.35 -0.35
C ARG A 98 55.50 -14.74 0.03
N SER A 99 54.24 -14.85 0.44
CA SER A 99 53.66 -16.08 0.97
C SER A 99 52.78 -16.80 -0.05
N GLY A 100 52.47 -16.23 -1.22
CA GLY A 100 51.53 -16.77 -2.23
C GLY A 100 50.06 -16.59 -1.84
N PRO A 101 49.10 -16.87 -2.75
CA PRO A 101 47.69 -16.52 -2.55
C PRO A 101 47.07 -17.32 -1.39
N ALA A 102 46.46 -16.61 -0.44
CA ALA A 102 45.58 -17.19 0.57
C ALA A 102 44.13 -17.14 0.07
N VAL A 103 43.42 -18.27 0.08
CA VAL A 103 42.00 -18.33 -0.30
C VAL A 103 41.15 -18.47 0.96
N ARG A 104 40.17 -17.59 1.10
CA ARG A 104 39.27 -17.51 2.23
C ARG A 104 37.83 -17.63 1.76
N SER A 105 37.04 -18.34 2.55
CA SER A 105 35.62 -18.55 2.30
C SER A 105 34.79 -18.08 3.49
N HIS A 106 33.60 -17.59 3.18
CA HIS A 106 32.68 -16.98 4.13
C HIS A 106 31.27 -17.50 3.91
N LEU A 107 30.57 -17.80 5.00
CA LEU A 107 29.16 -18.16 4.98
C LEU A 107 28.47 -17.67 6.25
N GLY A 108 27.33 -17.01 6.10
CA GLY A 108 26.61 -16.49 7.23
C GLY A 108 25.18 -16.08 6.94
N ALA A 109 24.56 -15.50 7.96
CA ALA A 109 23.16 -15.10 7.91
C ALA A 109 22.92 -13.87 8.79
N ALA A 110 21.85 -13.14 8.49
CA ALA A 110 21.39 -12.02 9.30
C ALA A 110 19.86 -12.03 9.45
N LEU A 111 19.39 -11.57 10.60
CA LEU A 111 17.98 -11.44 10.94
C LEU A 111 17.62 -9.97 11.12
N ASP A 112 16.57 -9.55 10.43
CA ASP A 112 15.89 -8.28 10.60
C ASP A 112 14.85 -8.42 11.74
N LEU A 113 15.12 -7.85 12.91
CA LEU A 113 14.27 -7.91 14.10
C LEU A 113 13.29 -6.72 14.13
N GLY A 114 12.71 -6.40 12.97
CA GLY A 114 11.90 -5.21 12.73
C GLY A 114 12.70 -4.05 12.13
N GLU A 115 12.07 -2.92 11.83
CA GLU A 115 12.66 -1.86 10.98
C GLU A 115 13.86 -1.10 11.59
N THR A 116 14.29 -1.46 12.79
CA THR A 116 15.30 -0.73 13.56
C THR A 116 16.49 -1.56 13.98
N VAL A 117 16.37 -2.87 14.14
CA VAL A 117 17.43 -3.71 14.71
C VAL A 117 17.69 -4.90 13.80
N ALA A 118 18.94 -5.10 13.44
CA ALA A 118 19.40 -6.29 12.75
C ALA A 118 20.57 -6.93 13.50
N VAL A 119 20.63 -8.26 13.46
CA VAL A 119 21.74 -9.05 13.97
C VAL A 119 22.25 -9.97 12.88
N GLY A 120 23.54 -10.28 12.89
CA GLY A 120 24.11 -11.21 11.92
C GLY A 120 25.33 -11.93 12.44
N ALA A 121 25.65 -13.04 11.80
CA ALA A 121 26.84 -13.80 12.09
C ALA A 121 27.42 -14.39 10.80
N VAL A 122 28.74 -14.52 10.74
CA VAL A 122 29.44 -15.14 9.61
C VAL A 122 30.56 -16.04 10.09
N ALA A 123 30.60 -17.25 9.54
CA ALA A 123 31.71 -18.19 9.68
C ALA A 123 32.74 -17.92 8.58
N LYS A 124 34.02 -18.01 8.94
CA LYS A 124 35.14 -17.78 8.04
C LYS A 124 36.14 -18.93 8.15
N TRP A 125 36.65 -19.40 7.01
CA TRP A 125 37.67 -20.45 6.97
C TRP A 125 38.63 -20.27 5.80
N SER A 126 39.83 -20.83 5.92
CA SER A 126 40.91 -20.79 4.91
C SER A 126 41.28 -22.20 4.44
N MET A 127 41.71 -22.36 3.18
CA MET A 127 42.03 -23.66 2.55
C MET A 127 43.54 -23.83 2.22
N ARG A 128 44.45 -23.51 3.14
CA ARG A 128 45.90 -23.55 2.87
C ARG A 128 46.72 -24.15 4.01
N GLU A 129 47.70 -25.01 3.73
CA GLU A 129 48.56 -25.70 4.72
C GLU A 129 49.21 -24.78 5.79
N THR A 130 49.49 -23.51 5.48
CA THR A 130 50.07 -22.53 6.41
C THR A 130 49.06 -21.72 7.23
N LEU A 131 47.77 -21.78 6.89
CA LEU A 131 46.64 -21.07 7.54
C LEU A 131 45.45 -22.03 7.82
N GLU A 132 45.67 -23.34 7.71
CA GLU A 132 44.66 -24.41 7.63
C GLU A 132 43.84 -24.59 8.92
N THR A 133 44.26 -23.92 10.00
CA THR A 133 43.63 -23.93 11.32
C THR A 133 42.86 -22.66 11.64
N LEU A 134 42.85 -21.64 10.78
CA LEU A 134 42.11 -20.40 11.03
C LEU A 134 40.63 -20.57 10.72
N ARG A 135 39.87 -20.89 11.76
CA ARG A 135 38.41 -20.83 11.78
C ARG A 135 38.01 -19.73 12.73
N SER A 136 37.26 -18.76 12.22
CA SER A 136 36.78 -17.64 13.01
C SER A 136 35.34 -17.29 12.67
N TRP A 137 34.68 -16.63 13.60
CA TRP A 137 33.33 -16.14 13.46
C TRP A 137 33.30 -14.64 13.72
N ASP A 138 32.45 -13.92 13.01
CA ASP A 138 32.09 -12.57 13.37
C ASP A 138 30.63 -12.52 13.78
N ALA A 139 30.31 -11.66 14.74
CA ALA A 139 28.96 -11.34 15.15
C ALA A 139 28.73 -9.84 15.00
N GLY A 140 27.54 -9.47 14.54
CA GLY A 140 27.20 -8.10 14.17
C GLY A 140 25.87 -7.66 14.73
N LEU A 141 25.78 -6.38 15.07
CA LEU A 141 24.56 -5.69 15.50
C LEU A 141 24.47 -4.37 14.73
N LEU A 142 23.29 -4.07 14.21
CA LEU A 142 23.00 -2.82 13.52
C LEU A 142 21.70 -2.24 14.07
N ILE A 143 21.75 -0.99 14.53
CA ILE A 143 20.59 -0.29 15.10
C ILE A 143 20.39 1.02 14.32
N ARG A 144 19.21 1.20 13.74
CA ARG A 144 18.80 2.40 12.99
C ARG A 144 17.57 2.99 13.66
N PRO A 145 17.71 3.80 14.73
CA PRO A 145 16.56 4.28 15.48
C PRO A 145 15.81 5.41 14.77
N ALA A 146 16.44 6.10 13.82
CA ALA A 146 15.84 7.17 13.03
C ALA A 146 16.45 7.27 11.62
N ARG A 147 15.83 8.07 10.74
CA ARG A 147 16.27 8.25 9.34
C ARG A 147 17.68 8.78 9.19
N TRP A 148 18.16 9.52 10.18
CA TRP A 148 19.39 10.28 10.13
C TRP A 148 20.53 9.65 10.92
N VAL A 149 20.32 8.51 11.57
CA VAL A 149 21.35 7.84 12.38
C VAL A 149 21.31 6.32 12.26
N SER A 150 22.49 5.73 12.16
CA SER A 150 22.73 4.29 12.18
C SER A 150 23.91 4.02 13.11
N VAL A 151 23.77 3.05 13.99
CA VAL A 151 24.77 2.62 14.96
C VAL A 151 25.11 1.18 14.67
N GLY A 152 26.39 0.87 14.57
CA GLY A 152 26.87 -0.47 14.26
C GLY A 152 27.84 -0.95 15.31
N ALA A 153 27.78 -2.23 15.64
CA ALA A 153 28.80 -2.91 16.41
C ALA A 153 29.11 -4.26 15.77
N ALA A 154 30.37 -4.67 15.80
CA ALA A 154 30.80 -5.99 15.37
C ALA A 154 31.87 -6.54 16.30
N LEU A 155 31.75 -7.81 16.65
CA LEU A 155 32.82 -8.61 17.23
C LEU A 155 33.43 -9.43 16.12
N ARG A 156 34.73 -9.28 15.91
CA ARG A 156 35.48 -9.96 14.85
C ARG A 156 36.47 -10.96 15.43
N ASN A 157 36.73 -12.01 14.66
CA ASN A 157 37.67 -13.05 15.02
C ASN A 157 37.30 -13.75 16.35
N LEU A 158 36.02 -14.05 16.53
CA LEU A 158 35.53 -14.91 17.61
C LEU A 158 35.87 -16.37 17.25
N GLY A 159 36.87 -16.95 17.92
CA GLY A 159 37.12 -18.40 17.86
C GLY A 159 38.53 -18.85 17.45
N ASP A 160 38.80 -20.09 17.88
CA ASP A 160 40.00 -20.94 17.87
C ASP A 160 41.26 -20.40 18.59
N ASP A 161 41.74 -21.19 19.58
CA ASP A 161 43.01 -21.01 20.26
C ASP A 161 44.20 -21.03 19.29
N ALA A 162 44.06 -21.68 18.12
CA ALA A 162 45.06 -21.63 17.05
C ALA A 162 45.21 -20.22 16.45
N SER A 163 44.11 -19.50 16.25
CA SER A 163 44.10 -18.12 15.73
C SER A 163 44.76 -17.16 16.71
N ARG A 164 44.43 -17.28 17.99
CA ARG A 164 45.08 -16.51 19.08
C ARG A 164 46.57 -16.82 19.20
N ARG A 165 46.96 -18.10 19.06
CA ARG A 165 48.38 -18.53 19.06
C ARG A 165 49.17 -18.01 17.86
N ASN A 166 48.49 -17.72 16.75
CA ASN A 166 49.08 -17.11 15.55
C ASN A 166 49.03 -15.57 15.57
N GLY A 167 48.66 -14.94 16.69
CA GLY A 167 48.66 -13.48 16.84
C GLY A 167 47.41 -12.76 16.32
N PHE A 168 46.32 -13.47 16.00
CA PHE A 168 45.05 -12.86 15.63
C PHE A 168 44.19 -12.59 16.86
N GLU A 169 43.97 -11.31 17.13
CA GLU A 169 43.20 -10.86 18.29
C GLU A 169 41.71 -10.77 17.99
N THR A 170 40.89 -11.08 19.00
CA THR A 170 39.46 -10.76 18.96
C THR A 170 39.31 -9.24 19.03
N ARG A 171 38.52 -8.66 18.13
CA ARG A 171 38.33 -7.21 18.05
C ARG A 171 36.89 -6.80 18.21
N PHE A 172 36.69 -5.67 18.86
CA PHE A 172 35.43 -4.96 18.90
C PHE A 172 35.50 -3.75 17.99
N ALA A 173 34.53 -3.63 17.11
CA ALA A 173 34.33 -2.47 16.25
C ALA A 173 33.01 -1.81 16.62
N ALA A 174 33.01 -0.48 16.79
CA ALA A 174 31.82 0.32 17.00
C ALA A 174 31.82 1.51 16.05
N GLY A 175 30.68 1.82 15.48
CA GLY A 175 30.55 2.90 14.52
C GLY A 175 29.25 3.67 14.65
N LEU A 176 29.29 4.90 14.15
CA LEU A 176 28.17 5.79 14.01
C LEU A 176 28.13 6.27 12.55
N ALA A 177 26.97 6.24 11.93
CA ALA A 177 26.72 6.86 10.64
C ALA A 177 25.55 7.82 10.74
N MET A 178 25.65 8.94 10.04
CA MET A 178 24.68 10.02 10.05
C MET A 178 24.33 10.45 8.63
N ARG A 179 23.04 10.73 8.42
CA ARG A 179 22.49 11.33 7.20
C ARG A 179 21.85 12.68 7.55
N PRO A 180 22.52 13.82 7.27
CA PRO A 180 21.98 15.13 7.61
C PRO A 180 20.70 15.44 6.83
N TRP A 181 20.03 16.55 7.20
CA TRP A 181 18.76 17.01 6.59
C TRP A 181 17.66 15.94 6.62
N LEU A 182 17.32 15.48 7.83
CA LEU A 182 16.22 14.54 8.09
C LEU A 182 16.40 13.15 7.42
N GLY A 183 17.64 12.73 7.15
CA GLY A 183 17.95 11.39 6.66
C GLY A 183 17.99 11.25 5.13
N SER A 184 18.21 12.36 4.42
CA SER A 184 18.52 12.35 2.98
C SER A 184 19.76 11.50 2.72
N ASP A 185 19.70 10.65 1.70
CA ASP A 185 20.82 9.79 1.27
C ASP A 185 21.89 10.57 0.48
N ARG A 186 21.70 11.88 0.26
CA ARG A 186 22.66 12.73 -0.45
C ARG A 186 24.01 12.87 0.23
N VAL A 187 24.04 12.84 1.55
CA VAL A 187 25.29 12.87 2.32
C VAL A 187 25.20 11.82 3.40
N THR A 188 26.19 10.96 3.47
CA THR A 188 26.36 10.01 4.58
C THR A 188 27.75 10.21 5.15
N ALA A 189 27.82 10.61 6.42
CA ALA A 189 29.06 10.68 7.18
C ALA A 189 29.09 9.52 8.16
N SER A 190 30.19 8.79 8.25
CA SER A 190 30.37 7.73 9.22
C SER A 190 31.72 7.79 9.88
N ALA A 191 31.78 7.34 11.12
CA ALA A 191 32.99 7.14 11.88
C ALA A 191 32.95 5.76 12.56
N GLU A 192 34.10 5.11 12.67
CA GLU A 192 34.25 3.81 13.31
C GLU A 192 35.52 3.79 14.13
N VAL A 193 35.45 3.13 15.28
CA VAL A 193 36.59 2.80 16.12
C VAL A 193 36.70 1.28 16.22
N GLN A 194 37.92 0.77 16.13
CA GLN A 194 38.22 -0.63 16.37
C GLN A 194 39.23 -0.75 17.52
N MET A 195 39.01 -1.74 18.38
CA MET A 195 39.81 -1.99 19.58
C MET A 195 40.00 -3.50 19.75
N PRO A 196 41.21 -3.98 20.14
CA PRO A 196 41.36 -5.34 20.63
C PRO A 196 40.53 -5.54 21.89
N LEU A 197 39.93 -6.72 22.07
CA LEU A 197 39.07 -6.97 23.23
C LEU A 197 39.87 -7.03 24.54
N ASP A 198 41.11 -7.55 24.45
CA ASP A 198 41.97 -7.83 25.59
C ASP A 198 42.92 -6.66 25.94
N GLU A 199 42.94 -5.61 25.13
CA GLU A 199 43.81 -4.43 25.31
C GLU A 199 43.00 -3.13 25.30
N ALA A 200 43.25 -2.26 26.27
CA ALA A 200 42.56 -0.97 26.38
C ALA A 200 43.16 0.11 25.46
N ARG A 201 43.37 -0.20 24.17
CA ARG A 201 43.89 0.74 23.17
C ARG A 201 43.03 0.78 21.90
N ILE A 202 43.07 1.92 21.22
CA ILE A 202 42.44 2.08 19.90
C ILE A 202 43.37 1.47 18.86
N ALA A 203 42.92 0.45 18.13
CA ALA A 203 43.67 -0.11 17.01
C ALA A 203 43.50 0.73 15.75
N SER A 204 42.29 1.20 15.47
CA SER A 204 42.05 2.09 14.33
C SER A 204 40.87 3.04 14.55
N LEU A 205 40.94 4.19 13.86
CA LEU A 205 39.86 5.16 13.73
C LEU A 205 39.64 5.43 12.24
N ALA A 206 38.43 5.16 11.75
CA ALA A 206 38.03 5.43 10.38
C ALA A 206 36.97 6.52 10.33
N ALA A 207 37.03 7.37 9.31
CA ALA A 207 36.02 8.35 8.97
C ALA A 207 35.73 8.28 7.47
N THR A 208 34.45 8.20 7.09
CA THR A 208 34.01 8.17 5.69
C THR A 208 32.98 9.26 5.45
N LEU A 209 33.08 9.92 4.30
CA LEU A 209 32.10 10.87 3.80
C LEU A 209 31.70 10.48 2.37
N ALA A 210 30.44 10.09 2.19
CA ALA A 210 29.84 9.85 0.88
C ALA A 210 28.91 11.00 0.51
N VAL A 211 29.05 11.52 -0.71
CA VAL A 211 28.22 12.60 -1.26
C VAL A 211 27.67 12.17 -2.61
N GLN A 212 26.35 12.12 -2.73
CA GLN A 212 25.67 11.91 -4.00
C GLN A 212 25.66 13.22 -4.79
N VAL A 213 26.52 13.30 -5.82
CA VAL A 213 26.66 14.51 -6.65
C VAL A 213 25.58 14.56 -7.73
N ALA A 214 25.17 13.38 -8.22
CA ALA A 214 24.03 13.20 -9.10
C ALA A 214 23.36 11.86 -8.79
N ARG A 215 22.12 11.65 -9.24
CA ARG A 215 21.40 10.39 -8.98
C ARG A 215 22.23 9.20 -9.50
N GLY A 216 22.57 8.28 -8.60
CA GLY A 216 23.40 7.11 -8.93
C GLY A 216 24.87 7.42 -9.20
N PHE A 217 25.34 8.61 -8.83
CA PHE A 217 26.74 9.00 -8.90
C PHE A 217 27.19 9.57 -7.54
N ASP A 218 27.98 8.79 -6.82
CA ASP A 218 28.45 9.13 -5.49
C ASP A 218 29.96 9.35 -5.49
N LEU A 219 30.42 10.43 -4.86
CA LEU A 219 31.81 10.67 -4.53
C LEU A 219 32.03 10.27 -3.07
N VAL A 220 33.06 9.49 -2.80
CA VAL A 220 33.33 9.00 -1.45
C VAL A 220 34.77 9.24 -1.06
N VAL A 221 34.96 9.77 0.14
CA VAL A 221 36.27 9.98 0.78
C VAL A 221 36.31 9.15 2.05
N GLU A 222 37.41 8.44 2.26
CA GLU A 222 37.67 7.67 3.48
C GLU A 222 39.05 8.03 4.02
N HIS A 223 39.15 8.19 5.33
CA HIS A 223 40.42 8.32 6.04
C HIS A 223 40.45 7.35 7.21
N VAL A 224 41.51 6.56 7.31
CA VAL A 224 41.72 5.61 8.40
C VAL A 224 43.08 5.88 9.03
N ARG A 225 43.08 6.03 10.35
CA ARG A 225 44.28 6.10 11.18
C ARG A 225 44.42 4.77 11.91
N PHE A 226 45.50 4.07 11.67
CA PHE A 226 45.92 2.87 12.38
C PHE A 226 46.93 3.28 13.44
N ALA A 227 46.67 2.91 14.70
CA ALA A 227 47.59 3.17 15.79
C ALA A 227 48.81 2.26 15.67
N GLY A 228 50.01 2.82 15.77
CA GLY A 228 51.26 2.06 15.77
C GLY A 228 51.81 1.84 17.18
N ASP A 229 52.42 0.68 17.44
CA ASP A 229 53.07 0.39 18.73
C ASP A 229 54.53 0.90 18.82
N VAL A 230 55.25 1.03 17.70
CA VAL A 230 56.71 1.31 17.71
C VAL A 230 57.15 2.38 16.69
N ASP A 231 56.56 2.42 15.48
CA ASP A 231 57.02 3.29 14.36
C ASP A 231 56.08 4.48 14.05
N GLY A 232 55.17 4.81 14.96
CA GLY A 232 54.18 5.89 14.79
C GLY A 232 52.95 5.46 13.98
N ASP A 233 51.95 6.36 13.87
CA ASP A 233 50.68 6.04 13.24
C ASP A 233 50.79 5.86 11.72
N THR A 234 50.01 4.91 11.19
CA THR A 234 49.83 4.75 9.75
C THR A 234 48.48 5.34 9.33
N HIS A 235 48.49 6.14 8.27
CA HIS A 235 47.31 6.77 7.72
C HIS A 235 47.00 6.23 6.33
N ARG A 236 45.76 5.80 6.12
CA ARG A 236 45.21 5.49 4.80
C ARG A 236 44.24 6.59 4.42
N THR A 237 44.40 7.14 3.22
CA THR A 237 43.41 8.06 2.64
C THR A 237 42.97 7.49 1.30
N ALA A 238 41.65 7.34 1.13
CA ALA A 238 41.05 6.86 -0.10
C ALA A 238 40.06 7.88 -0.66
N LEU A 239 40.06 7.99 -1.98
CA LEU A 239 39.09 8.76 -2.76
C LEU A 239 38.52 7.82 -3.82
N GLY A 240 37.20 7.75 -3.91
CA GLY A 240 36.55 6.93 -4.91
C GLY A 240 35.24 7.47 -5.41
N VAL A 241 34.75 6.79 -6.43
CA VAL A 241 33.52 7.09 -7.15
C VAL A 241 32.69 5.82 -7.20
N GLN A 242 31.39 5.95 -6.99
CA GLN A 242 30.42 4.88 -7.22
C GLN A 242 29.42 5.31 -8.27
N VAL A 243 29.21 4.47 -9.27
CA VAL A 243 28.28 4.69 -10.37
C VAL A 243 27.27 3.55 -10.41
N GLY A 244 26.00 3.88 -10.18
CA GLY A 244 24.87 2.99 -10.39
C GLY A 244 24.50 2.94 -11.87
N LEU A 245 24.46 1.74 -12.42
CA LEU A 245 24.08 1.44 -13.80
C LEU A 245 22.85 0.52 -13.77
N GLY A 246 21.84 0.97 -13.03
CA GLY A 246 20.59 0.27 -12.75
C GLY A 246 20.80 -0.95 -11.87
N ARG A 247 20.50 -2.15 -12.38
CA ARG A 247 20.81 -3.44 -11.73
C ARG A 247 22.31 -3.69 -11.63
N PHE A 248 23.12 -2.99 -12.42
CA PHE A 248 24.57 -3.06 -12.34
C PHE A 248 25.15 -1.87 -11.57
N GLY A 249 26.41 -1.97 -11.18
CA GLY A 249 27.12 -0.85 -10.58
C GLY A 249 28.63 -1.05 -10.60
N ILE A 250 29.36 0.05 -10.56
CA ILE A 250 30.82 0.08 -10.52
C ILE A 250 31.23 1.03 -9.39
N ALA A 251 32.13 0.59 -8.53
CA ALA A 251 32.81 1.45 -7.57
C ALA A 251 34.32 1.34 -7.78
N ALA A 252 35.01 2.47 -7.86
CA ALA A 252 36.46 2.51 -7.98
C ALA A 252 37.03 3.47 -6.94
N ALA A 253 38.12 3.09 -6.29
CA ALA A 253 38.81 3.92 -5.31
C ALA A 253 40.32 3.86 -5.53
N GLY A 254 40.96 5.03 -5.49
CA GLY A 254 42.40 5.11 -5.29
C GLY A 254 42.67 5.38 -3.81
N HIS A 255 43.66 4.70 -3.23
CA HIS A 255 44.09 4.94 -1.87
C HIS A 255 45.60 5.11 -1.77
N ALA A 256 46.03 5.76 -0.69
CA ALA A 256 47.43 5.96 -0.36
C ALA A 256 47.65 5.66 1.12
N ASP A 257 48.57 4.72 1.39
CA ASP A 257 48.94 4.31 2.73
C ASP A 257 50.26 4.98 3.11
N ARG A 258 50.31 5.66 4.25
CA ARG A 258 51.48 6.42 4.70
C ARG A 258 51.78 6.15 6.16
N ALA A 259 52.91 5.50 6.43
CA ALA A 259 53.50 5.41 7.76
C ALA A 259 54.27 6.69 8.12
N ALA A 260 54.46 6.96 9.41
CA ALA A 260 55.25 8.08 9.87
C ALA A 260 56.69 8.01 9.31
N GLY A 261 57.15 9.08 8.67
CA GLY A 261 58.48 9.14 8.03
C GLY A 261 58.63 8.38 6.71
N ALA A 262 57.59 7.74 6.17
CA ALA A 262 57.65 6.98 4.93
C ALA A 262 56.95 7.68 3.74
N SER A 263 57.34 7.27 2.51
CA SER A 263 56.63 7.61 1.27
C SER A 263 55.27 6.92 1.21
N ALA A 264 54.28 7.59 0.62
CA ALA A 264 52.95 7.01 0.46
C ALA A 264 52.96 5.87 -0.57
N ALA A 265 52.36 4.73 -0.21
CA ALA A 265 52.19 3.58 -1.09
C ALA A 265 50.81 3.65 -1.75
N PRO A 266 50.74 3.81 -3.09
CA PRO A 266 49.47 3.88 -3.80
C PRO A 266 48.85 2.48 -3.97
N GLY A 267 47.53 2.41 -3.93
CA GLY A 267 46.75 1.24 -4.29
C GLY A 267 45.42 1.63 -4.93
N ALA A 268 44.76 0.66 -5.53
CA ALA A 268 43.46 0.83 -6.17
C ALA A 268 42.53 -0.35 -5.85
N ALA A 269 41.24 -0.04 -5.70
CA ALA A 269 40.18 -1.01 -5.51
C ALA A 269 39.09 -0.79 -6.56
N LEU A 270 38.57 -1.88 -7.14
CA LEU A 270 37.47 -1.91 -8.09
C LEU A 270 36.43 -2.93 -7.62
N THR A 271 35.18 -2.50 -7.51
CA THR A 271 34.05 -3.37 -7.20
C THR A 271 33.00 -3.29 -8.29
N LEU A 272 32.59 -4.44 -8.80
CA LEU A 272 31.43 -4.60 -9.68
C LEU A 272 30.24 -5.12 -8.88
N ARG A 273 29.05 -4.62 -9.20
CA ARG A 273 27.78 -5.03 -8.59
C ARG A 273 26.81 -5.53 -9.65
N MET A 274 26.05 -6.58 -9.31
CA MET A 274 24.81 -6.95 -9.97
C MET A 274 23.74 -7.27 -8.93
N SER A 275 22.58 -6.62 -8.98
CA SER A 275 21.49 -6.83 -8.03
C SER A 275 20.12 -6.96 -8.70
N THR A 276 19.19 -7.67 -8.04
CA THR A 276 17.77 -7.63 -8.41
C THR A 276 17.05 -6.40 -7.86
N ASP A 277 17.64 -5.70 -6.88
CA ASP A 277 17.26 -4.33 -6.54
C ASP A 277 17.85 -3.33 -7.55
N ALA A 278 17.15 -2.22 -7.75
CA ALA A 278 17.55 -1.15 -8.67
C ALA A 278 17.85 0.15 -7.89
N PRO A 279 19.09 0.34 -7.40
CA PRO A 279 19.56 1.60 -6.82
C PRO A 279 19.33 2.85 -7.68
N PRO A 280 19.45 4.05 -7.08
CA PRO A 280 19.73 5.25 -7.85
C PRO A 280 20.82 4.97 -8.88
N SER A 281 20.53 5.32 -10.12
CA SER A 281 21.34 5.00 -11.28
C SER A 281 21.43 6.23 -12.17
N VAL A 282 22.58 6.38 -12.85
CA VAL A 282 22.75 7.41 -13.89
C VAL A 282 22.00 7.07 -15.17
N ILE A 283 21.62 5.79 -15.34
CA ILE A 283 20.76 5.29 -16.41
C ILE A 283 19.36 5.02 -15.84
N ASP A 284 18.33 5.56 -16.47
CA ASP A 284 16.94 5.26 -16.12
C ASP A 284 16.57 3.85 -16.62
N GLU A 285 16.56 2.88 -15.71
CA GLU A 285 16.23 1.47 -15.98
C GLU A 285 14.74 1.14 -15.83
N GLY A 286 13.89 2.15 -15.61
CA GLY A 286 12.45 1.92 -15.60
C GLY A 286 11.98 1.38 -16.93
N ASP A 287 11.08 0.40 -16.92
CA ASP A 287 10.44 -0.08 -18.14
C ASP A 287 9.84 1.13 -18.87
N PRO A 288 10.32 1.45 -20.10
CA PRO A 288 9.98 2.69 -20.78
C PRO A 288 8.49 2.76 -21.10
N ALA A 289 7.85 1.59 -21.21
CA ALA A 289 6.44 1.44 -21.36
C ALA A 289 5.93 0.26 -20.55
N VAL A 290 4.87 0.51 -19.78
CA VAL A 290 4.25 -0.51 -18.93
C VAL A 290 2.77 -0.60 -19.21
N PHE A 291 2.21 -1.80 -19.10
CA PHE A 291 0.76 -1.96 -19.04
C PHE A 291 0.28 -2.30 -17.63
N VAL A 292 -0.86 -1.74 -17.28
CA VAL A 292 -1.61 -1.98 -16.05
C VAL A 292 -2.93 -2.60 -16.45
N ALA A 293 -3.10 -3.88 -16.15
CA ALA A 293 -4.36 -4.58 -16.36
C ALA A 293 -5.42 -4.09 -15.37
N LEU A 294 -6.60 -3.76 -15.90
CA LEU A 294 -7.77 -3.29 -15.20
C LEU A 294 -8.93 -4.24 -15.49
N GLN A 295 -9.25 -5.11 -14.53
CA GLN A 295 -10.23 -6.19 -14.72
C GLN A 295 -11.11 -6.36 -13.48
N GLY A 296 -12.33 -6.82 -13.73
CA GLY A 296 -13.32 -7.12 -12.71
C GLY A 296 -13.95 -5.88 -12.08
N GLU A 297 -14.56 -6.08 -10.92
CA GLU A 297 -15.11 -5.01 -10.10
C GLU A 297 -14.00 -4.27 -9.36
N LEU A 298 -14.01 -2.94 -9.39
CA LEU A 298 -13.19 -2.14 -8.48
C LEU A 298 -13.86 -2.06 -7.11
N VAL A 299 -13.19 -2.60 -6.11
CA VAL A 299 -13.70 -2.70 -4.74
C VAL A 299 -12.90 -1.79 -3.80
N GLU A 300 -13.62 -1.17 -2.87
CA GLU A 300 -13.04 -0.28 -1.86
C GLU A 300 -12.28 -1.06 -0.80
N ARG A 301 -12.83 -2.21 -0.38
CA ARG A 301 -12.24 -3.01 0.69
C ARG A 301 -11.24 -4.05 0.20
N ARG A 302 -10.06 -4.06 0.82
CA ARG A 302 -9.02 -5.04 0.54
C ARG A 302 -9.45 -6.45 0.95
N GLY A 303 -9.21 -7.43 0.07
CA GLY A 303 -9.58 -8.83 0.28
C GLY A 303 -11.03 -9.15 -0.08
N ALA A 304 -11.82 -8.18 -0.57
CA ALA A 304 -13.03 -8.46 -1.33
C ALA A 304 -12.68 -9.12 -2.69
N GLN A 305 -13.65 -9.78 -3.33
CA GLN A 305 -13.46 -10.26 -4.70
C GLN A 305 -13.44 -9.05 -5.64
N GLY A 306 -12.39 -8.91 -6.45
CA GLY A 306 -12.20 -7.77 -7.35
C GLY A 306 -10.82 -7.11 -7.21
N THR A 307 -10.61 -6.05 -7.98
CA THR A 307 -9.38 -5.26 -7.93
C THR A 307 -9.52 -4.17 -6.87
N HIS A 308 -8.62 -4.15 -5.89
CA HIS A 308 -8.65 -3.15 -4.82
C HIS A 308 -8.28 -1.75 -5.35
N LEU A 309 -9.22 -0.82 -5.30
CA LEU A 309 -9.09 0.53 -5.86
C LEU A 309 -7.93 1.30 -5.23
N GLY A 310 -7.80 1.28 -3.90
CA GLY A 310 -6.74 2.00 -3.20
C GLY A 310 -5.34 1.51 -3.61
N ALA A 311 -5.16 0.20 -3.79
CA ALA A 311 -3.91 -0.35 -4.29
C ALA A 311 -3.63 0.04 -5.74
N LEU A 312 -4.67 0.10 -6.59
CA LEU A 312 -4.54 0.56 -7.97
C LEU A 312 -4.13 2.03 -8.05
N LEU A 313 -4.81 2.92 -7.33
CA LEU A 313 -4.49 4.35 -7.32
C LEU A 313 -3.05 4.60 -6.83
N LEU A 314 -2.62 3.92 -5.77
CA LEU A 314 -1.23 4.00 -5.29
C LEU A 314 -0.21 3.42 -6.28
N ARG A 315 -0.61 2.42 -7.08
CA ARG A 315 0.24 1.89 -8.16
C ARG A 315 0.42 2.94 -9.26
N LEU A 316 -0.65 3.60 -9.69
CA LEU A 316 -0.60 4.66 -10.70
C LEU A 316 0.22 5.86 -10.21
N ASP A 317 0.01 6.30 -8.97
CA ASP A 317 0.79 7.36 -8.33
C ASP A 317 2.29 7.01 -8.24
N ARG A 318 2.61 5.74 -7.96
CA ARG A 318 4.02 5.25 -8.02
C ARG A 318 4.59 5.31 -9.44
N ILE A 319 3.83 4.92 -10.46
CA ILE A 319 4.27 4.98 -11.86
C ILE A 319 4.51 6.44 -12.28
N ALA A 320 3.65 7.37 -11.86
CA ALA A 320 3.81 8.80 -12.12
C ALA A 320 5.18 9.30 -11.64
N ARG A 321 5.63 8.84 -10.48
CA ARG A 321 6.92 9.22 -9.87
C ARG A 321 8.15 8.50 -10.42
N ARG A 322 8.02 7.52 -11.33
CA ARG A 322 9.17 6.79 -11.90
C ARG A 322 9.70 7.50 -13.16
N PRO A 323 10.92 8.06 -13.17
CA PRO A 323 11.39 8.83 -14.34
C PRO A 323 11.58 7.99 -15.61
N GLY A 324 12.06 6.75 -15.49
CA GLY A 324 12.29 5.87 -16.66
C GLY A 324 11.04 5.42 -17.41
N THR A 325 9.88 5.37 -16.75
CA THR A 325 8.62 5.01 -17.42
C THR A 325 8.07 6.22 -18.16
N ARG A 326 7.84 6.12 -19.47
CA ARG A 326 7.37 7.22 -20.32
C ARG A 326 5.97 6.96 -20.88
N VAL A 327 5.62 5.70 -21.11
CA VAL A 327 4.31 5.28 -21.63
C VAL A 327 3.61 4.39 -20.61
N VAL A 328 2.32 4.62 -20.41
CA VAL A 328 1.46 3.80 -19.54
C VAL A 328 0.26 3.36 -20.35
N VAL A 329 0.08 2.04 -20.48
CA VAL A 329 -1.08 1.44 -21.13
C VAL A 329 -2.03 0.92 -20.06
N LEU A 330 -3.22 1.50 -19.97
CA LEU A 330 -4.31 1.01 -19.14
C LEU A 330 -5.12 0.04 -20.00
N GLN A 331 -4.99 -1.26 -19.71
CA GLN A 331 -5.65 -2.31 -20.49
C GLN A 331 -6.91 -2.81 -19.77
N THR A 332 -8.06 -2.69 -20.42
CA THR A 332 -9.34 -3.18 -19.88
C THR A 332 -9.93 -4.30 -20.71
N GLU A 333 -10.45 -5.31 -20.01
CA GLU A 333 -11.31 -6.34 -20.59
C GLU A 333 -12.75 -6.17 -20.04
N ASN A 334 -12.95 -6.45 -18.74
CA ASN A 334 -14.26 -6.40 -18.07
C ASN A 334 -14.19 -5.58 -16.78
N LEU A 335 -13.89 -4.29 -16.89
CA LEU A 335 -13.82 -3.39 -15.74
C LEU A 335 -15.22 -2.86 -15.38
N SER A 336 -15.62 -2.99 -14.11
CA SER A 336 -16.83 -2.35 -13.58
C SER A 336 -16.45 -1.21 -12.64
N LEU A 337 -16.99 -0.02 -12.91
CA LEU A 337 -16.74 1.21 -12.16
C LEU A 337 -18.06 1.79 -11.64
N ASP A 338 -18.04 2.43 -10.47
CA ASP A 338 -19.03 3.44 -10.12
C ASP A 338 -18.63 4.85 -10.62
N TRP A 339 -19.50 5.84 -10.44
CA TRP A 339 -19.27 7.19 -10.96
C TRP A 339 -18.18 7.98 -10.21
N ALA A 340 -17.97 7.74 -8.91
CA ALA A 340 -16.86 8.38 -8.18
C ALA A 340 -15.53 7.72 -8.57
N GLN A 341 -15.51 6.41 -8.76
CA GLN A 341 -14.33 5.68 -9.25
C GLN A 341 -13.89 6.15 -10.65
N VAL A 342 -14.83 6.50 -11.52
CA VAL A 342 -14.51 7.17 -12.81
C VAL A 342 -13.73 8.46 -12.56
N GLU A 343 -14.15 9.29 -11.61
CA GLU A 343 -13.44 10.53 -11.29
C GLU A 343 -12.07 10.30 -10.66
N GLU A 344 -11.93 9.35 -9.73
CA GLU A 344 -10.63 9.03 -9.12
C GLU A 344 -9.64 8.47 -10.15
N LEU A 345 -10.09 7.62 -11.08
CA LEU A 345 -9.25 7.15 -12.17
C LEU A 345 -8.87 8.29 -13.12
N ARG A 346 -9.81 9.19 -13.45
CA ARG A 346 -9.50 10.39 -14.25
C ARG A 346 -8.48 11.29 -13.56
N GLY A 347 -8.58 11.45 -12.24
CA GLY A 347 -7.60 12.16 -11.42
C GLY A 347 -6.21 11.51 -11.50
N ALA A 348 -6.13 10.20 -11.28
CA ALA A 348 -4.88 9.45 -11.39
C ALA A 348 -4.27 9.50 -12.82
N ILE A 349 -5.10 9.46 -13.86
CA ILE A 349 -4.67 9.64 -15.26
C ILE A 349 -4.14 11.06 -15.48
N ALA A 350 -4.81 12.08 -14.93
CA ALA A 350 -4.35 13.46 -15.02
C ALA A 350 -2.98 13.64 -14.32
N ASP A 351 -2.77 13.00 -13.17
CA ASP A 351 -1.49 13.02 -12.45
C ASP A 351 -0.37 12.34 -13.23
N LEU A 352 -0.65 11.19 -13.87
CA LEU A 352 0.29 10.55 -14.79
C LEU A 352 0.69 11.50 -15.93
N ARG A 353 -0.28 12.14 -16.58
CA ARG A 353 -0.03 13.06 -17.69
C ARG A 353 0.74 14.30 -17.23
N LYS A 354 0.40 14.85 -16.06
CA LYS A 354 1.12 15.95 -15.43
C LYS A 354 2.58 15.60 -15.10
N ALA A 355 2.85 14.34 -14.77
CA ALA A 355 4.20 13.80 -14.61
C ALA A 355 4.94 13.51 -15.94
N GLY A 356 4.38 13.95 -17.07
CA GLY A 356 4.97 13.81 -18.41
C GLY A 356 4.80 12.44 -19.03
N LYS A 357 3.95 11.56 -18.46
CA LYS A 357 3.67 10.24 -19.03
C LYS A 357 2.70 10.35 -20.19
N LYS A 358 2.91 9.53 -21.23
CA LYS A 358 1.92 9.29 -22.29
C LYS A 358 1.02 8.16 -21.86
N VAL A 359 -0.29 8.41 -21.78
CA VAL A 359 -1.26 7.44 -21.27
C VAL A 359 -2.17 6.98 -22.41
N LEU A 360 -2.21 5.67 -22.63
CA LEU A 360 -3.08 4.99 -23.59
C LEU A 360 -4.09 4.14 -22.83
N TRP A 361 -5.38 4.27 -23.13
CA TRP A 361 -6.38 3.27 -22.77
C TRP A 361 -6.53 2.27 -23.93
N TYR A 362 -6.39 0.98 -23.66
CA TYR A 362 -6.61 -0.08 -24.65
C TYR A 362 -7.72 -0.99 -24.16
N ALA A 363 -8.77 -1.17 -24.96
CA ALA A 363 -9.94 -1.96 -24.55
C ALA A 363 -10.43 -2.91 -25.66
N ASP A 364 -10.88 -4.09 -25.25
CA ASP A 364 -11.70 -4.94 -26.10
C ASP A 364 -13.16 -4.48 -26.06
N HIS A 365 -13.70 -4.21 -24.86
CA HIS A 365 -15.05 -3.68 -24.69
C HIS A 365 -15.01 -2.43 -23.82
N LEU A 366 -15.65 -1.36 -24.29
CA LEU A 366 -15.63 -0.07 -23.62
C LEU A 366 -17.05 0.45 -23.41
N GLY A 367 -17.58 0.21 -22.20
CA GLY A 367 -18.90 0.71 -21.78
C GLY A 367 -18.89 2.17 -21.31
N THR A 368 -20.07 2.77 -21.15
CA THR A 368 -20.28 4.20 -20.79
C THR A 368 -19.35 4.74 -19.69
N ARG A 369 -19.24 4.05 -18.54
CA ARG A 369 -18.42 4.55 -17.40
C ARG A 369 -16.92 4.44 -17.68
N ASN A 370 -16.49 3.31 -18.23
CA ASN A 370 -15.10 3.10 -18.61
C ASN A 370 -14.67 4.07 -19.70
N PHE A 371 -15.56 4.36 -20.66
CA PHE A 371 -15.33 5.39 -21.68
C PHE A 371 -15.14 6.77 -21.04
N GLY A 372 -15.98 7.12 -20.06
CA GLY A 372 -15.83 8.35 -19.27
C GLY A 372 -14.46 8.47 -18.59
N ALA A 373 -13.89 7.38 -18.10
CA ALA A 373 -12.51 7.37 -17.58
C ALA A 373 -11.46 7.44 -18.71
N ALA A 374 -11.64 6.64 -19.76
CA ALA A 374 -10.71 6.47 -20.86
C ALA A 374 -10.44 7.77 -21.63
N VAL A 375 -11.45 8.63 -21.82
CA VAL A 375 -11.27 9.92 -22.52
C VAL A 375 -10.41 10.94 -21.75
N ALA A 376 -9.94 10.63 -20.53
CA ALA A 376 -8.88 11.41 -19.87
C ALA A 376 -7.46 11.08 -20.37
N CYS A 377 -7.27 9.94 -21.03
CA CYS A 377 -5.99 9.50 -21.60
C CYS A 377 -5.58 10.35 -22.81
N ASP A 378 -4.31 10.26 -23.20
CA ASP A 378 -3.82 10.88 -24.45
C ASP A 378 -4.30 10.10 -25.68
N GLN A 379 -4.54 8.79 -25.53
CA GLN A 379 -5.07 7.90 -26.56
C GLN A 379 -6.07 6.89 -25.98
N VAL A 380 -7.08 6.50 -26.77
CA VAL A 380 -8.07 5.45 -26.49
C VAL A 380 -8.15 4.59 -27.75
N TRP A 381 -7.72 3.35 -27.62
CA TRP A 381 -7.70 2.37 -28.72
C TRP A 381 -8.66 1.23 -28.41
N LEU A 382 -9.26 0.72 -29.48
CA LEU A 382 -10.05 -0.50 -29.44
C LEU A 382 -9.35 -1.63 -30.20
N SER A 383 -9.57 -2.85 -29.72
CA SER A 383 -9.29 -4.05 -30.51
C SER A 383 -10.25 -4.14 -31.71
N PRO A 384 -9.84 -4.66 -32.88
CA PRO A 384 -10.72 -4.78 -34.06
C PRO A 384 -11.98 -5.63 -33.84
N GLY A 385 -11.91 -6.62 -32.94
CA GLY A 385 -13.08 -7.43 -32.55
C GLY A 385 -13.90 -6.83 -31.40
N GLY A 386 -13.54 -5.63 -30.96
CA GLY A 386 -14.10 -4.97 -29.79
C GLY A 386 -15.38 -4.19 -30.05
N THR A 387 -15.87 -3.51 -29.00
CA THR A 387 -17.07 -2.65 -29.08
C THR A 387 -16.99 -1.42 -28.17
N LEU A 388 -17.58 -0.31 -28.61
CA LEU A 388 -17.88 0.88 -27.82
C LEU A 388 -19.36 0.83 -27.39
N GLN A 389 -19.63 0.28 -26.22
CA GLN A 389 -20.98 0.09 -25.67
C GLN A 389 -21.43 1.31 -24.86
N VAL A 390 -21.47 2.47 -25.50
CA VAL A 390 -21.94 3.71 -24.90
C VAL A 390 -23.41 3.89 -25.32
N HIS A 391 -24.34 3.83 -24.38
CA HIS A 391 -25.79 3.78 -24.68
C HIS A 391 -26.62 4.86 -23.95
N GLY A 392 -25.96 5.81 -23.28
CA GLY A 392 -26.61 6.75 -22.38
C GLY A 392 -26.48 6.36 -20.91
N VAL A 393 -27.13 7.14 -20.05
CA VAL A 393 -27.27 6.87 -18.62
C VAL A 393 -28.75 6.66 -18.32
N GLY A 394 -29.08 5.62 -17.56
CA GLY A 394 -30.43 5.33 -17.11
C GLY A 394 -30.44 4.87 -15.65
N ALA A 395 -31.63 4.90 -15.04
CA ALA A 395 -31.86 4.38 -13.71
C ALA A 395 -33.21 3.67 -13.68
N ASP A 396 -33.24 2.46 -13.14
CA ASP A 396 -34.46 1.68 -12.95
C ASP A 396 -34.87 1.73 -11.48
N PHE A 397 -36.15 1.95 -11.23
CA PHE A 397 -36.75 1.75 -9.92
C PHE A 397 -37.48 0.41 -9.89
N VAL A 398 -37.02 -0.48 -9.02
CA VAL A 398 -37.66 -1.78 -8.80
C VAL A 398 -38.41 -1.73 -7.48
N SER A 399 -39.74 -1.88 -7.55
CA SER A 399 -40.58 -2.03 -6.37
C SER A 399 -40.78 -3.50 -6.00
N LEU A 400 -40.67 -3.80 -4.71
CA LEU A 400 -41.03 -5.06 -4.08
C LEU A 400 -42.35 -4.99 -3.31
N ALA A 401 -42.99 -3.81 -3.20
CA ALA A 401 -44.16 -3.59 -2.35
C ALA A 401 -45.32 -4.56 -2.69
N GLU A 402 -45.67 -4.67 -3.96
CA GLU A 402 -46.73 -5.58 -4.41
C GLU A 402 -46.32 -7.05 -4.32
N ALA A 403 -45.06 -7.37 -4.63
CA ALA A 403 -44.53 -8.72 -4.56
C ALA A 403 -44.56 -9.26 -3.11
N LEU A 404 -44.11 -8.44 -2.16
CA LEU A 404 -44.15 -8.75 -0.72
C LEU A 404 -45.60 -8.90 -0.23
N THR A 405 -46.48 -7.99 -0.64
CA THR A 405 -47.91 -8.08 -0.30
C THR A 405 -48.53 -9.38 -0.83
N ARG A 406 -48.15 -9.81 -2.04
CA ARG A 406 -48.60 -11.08 -2.64
C ARG A 406 -48.10 -12.31 -1.90
N VAL A 407 -46.97 -12.27 -1.20
CA VAL A 407 -46.54 -13.39 -0.32
C VAL A 407 -47.07 -13.25 1.11
N GLY A 408 -47.81 -12.18 1.42
CA GLY A 408 -48.38 -11.93 2.74
C GLY A 408 -47.45 -11.15 3.68
N VAL A 409 -46.41 -10.52 3.16
CA VAL A 409 -45.53 -9.63 3.92
C VAL A 409 -45.88 -8.19 3.58
N GLU A 410 -46.36 -7.43 4.54
CA GLU A 410 -46.57 -5.99 4.41
C GLU A 410 -45.36 -5.28 5.04
N VAL A 411 -44.76 -4.29 4.38
CA VAL A 411 -43.64 -3.55 4.97
C VAL A 411 -44.12 -2.20 5.50
N GLN A 412 -43.97 -1.99 6.81
CA GLN A 412 -44.29 -0.73 7.46
C GLN A 412 -43.05 0.17 7.49
N VAL A 413 -43.07 1.22 6.67
CA VAL A 413 -42.02 2.24 6.61
C VAL A 413 -42.48 3.49 7.36
N VAL A 414 -41.81 3.81 8.47
CA VAL A 414 -42.01 5.07 9.21
C VAL A 414 -40.83 5.98 8.88
N ARG A 415 -41.09 7.13 8.28
CA ARG A 415 -40.06 8.09 7.84
C ARG A 415 -40.25 9.44 8.51
N TYR A 416 -39.15 10.04 8.97
CA TYR A 416 -39.18 11.39 9.55
C TYR A 416 -38.72 12.39 8.48
N ARG A 417 -39.67 13.17 7.93
CA ARG A 417 -39.59 14.04 6.73
C ARG A 417 -39.75 13.32 5.38
N ALA A 418 -40.24 14.06 4.38
CA ALA A 418 -40.71 13.52 3.09
C ALA A 418 -39.59 13.03 2.16
N HIS A 419 -38.42 13.68 2.12
CA HIS A 419 -37.36 13.32 1.16
C HIS A 419 -36.56 12.06 1.54
N LYS A 420 -36.91 11.36 2.62
CA LYS A 420 -36.25 10.12 3.02
C LYS A 420 -36.90 8.92 2.29
N SER A 421 -36.37 8.63 1.09
CA SER A 421 -36.95 7.68 0.13
C SER A 421 -36.36 6.27 0.14
N ALA A 422 -35.35 5.97 0.97
CA ALA A 422 -34.67 4.66 0.95
C ALA A 422 -35.55 3.45 1.30
N GLY A 423 -36.78 3.68 1.82
CA GLY A 423 -37.77 2.63 2.06
C GLY A 423 -38.81 2.44 0.95
N GLU A 424 -38.86 3.33 -0.05
CA GLU A 424 -39.95 3.37 -1.04
C GLU A 424 -40.05 2.12 -1.90
N ALA A 425 -38.93 1.44 -2.16
CA ALA A 425 -38.93 0.16 -2.86
C ALA A 425 -39.79 -0.91 -2.15
N PHE A 426 -40.05 -0.77 -0.85
CA PHE A 426 -40.79 -1.75 -0.06
C PHE A 426 -42.25 -1.40 0.21
N ASP A 427 -42.63 -0.13 0.12
CA ASP A 427 -44.01 0.32 0.44
C ASP A 427 -44.69 1.13 -0.67
N HIS A 428 -43.98 1.47 -1.76
CA HIS A 428 -44.57 2.12 -2.94
C HIS A 428 -44.46 1.24 -4.18
N ALA A 429 -45.52 1.17 -4.99
CA ALA A 429 -45.50 0.48 -6.29
C ALA A 429 -44.72 1.25 -7.37
N GLN A 430 -44.64 2.57 -7.23
CA GLN A 430 -43.96 3.51 -8.14
C GLN A 430 -43.19 4.53 -7.29
N PRO A 431 -42.10 5.13 -7.79
CA PRO A 431 -41.35 6.11 -7.01
C PRO A 431 -42.22 7.33 -6.69
N SER A 432 -42.03 7.92 -5.51
CA SER A 432 -42.62 9.22 -5.19
C SER A 432 -42.15 10.31 -6.17
N PRO A 433 -42.89 11.43 -6.34
CA PRO A 433 -42.43 12.55 -7.14
C PRO A 433 -41.03 13.05 -6.72
N GLU A 434 -40.73 13.03 -5.42
CA GLU A 434 -39.43 13.43 -4.87
C GLU A 434 -38.31 12.46 -5.24
N LEU A 435 -38.56 11.15 -5.18
CA LEU A 435 -37.59 10.15 -5.61
C LEU A 435 -37.42 10.17 -7.13
N ALA A 436 -38.50 10.30 -7.89
CA ALA A 436 -38.47 10.40 -9.35
C ALA A 436 -37.62 11.61 -9.81
N ASP A 437 -37.84 12.79 -9.22
CA ASP A 437 -37.03 13.98 -9.48
C ASP A 437 -35.55 13.76 -9.13
N THR A 438 -35.29 13.12 -7.98
CA THR A 438 -33.92 12.80 -7.55
C THR A 438 -33.20 11.86 -8.53
N LEU A 439 -33.89 10.81 -9.00
CA LEU A 439 -33.34 9.85 -9.98
C LEU A 439 -33.12 10.52 -11.34
N GLN A 440 -34.08 11.30 -11.81
CA GLN A 440 -34.00 12.02 -13.08
C GLN A 440 -32.82 13.01 -13.08
N ARG A 441 -32.73 13.85 -12.03
CA ARG A 441 -31.60 14.78 -11.85
C ARG A 441 -30.26 14.05 -11.83
N SER A 442 -30.22 12.86 -11.24
CA SER A 442 -29.02 12.03 -11.17
C SER A 442 -28.57 11.53 -12.54
N VAL A 443 -29.51 11.04 -13.34
CA VAL A 443 -29.25 10.55 -14.71
C VAL A 443 -28.81 11.70 -15.62
N GLU A 444 -29.54 12.82 -15.61
CA GLU A 444 -29.23 14.00 -16.43
C GLU A 444 -27.85 14.58 -16.11
N ARG A 445 -27.49 14.66 -14.83
CA ARG A 445 -26.17 15.14 -14.42
C ARG A 445 -25.06 14.26 -14.95
N ARG A 446 -25.16 12.93 -14.76
CA ARG A 446 -24.14 11.98 -15.23
C ARG A 446 -23.99 11.98 -16.74
N TRP A 447 -25.09 12.13 -17.48
CA TRP A 447 -25.05 12.27 -18.93
C TRP A 447 -24.34 13.57 -19.35
N ARG A 448 -24.65 14.69 -18.69
CA ARG A 448 -23.99 15.98 -18.90
C ARG A 448 -22.49 15.92 -18.61
N ASP A 449 -22.12 15.27 -17.51
CA ASP A 449 -20.71 15.11 -17.11
C ASP A 449 -19.94 14.26 -18.13
N LEU A 450 -20.52 13.15 -18.60
CA LEU A 450 -19.94 12.35 -19.68
C LEU A 450 -19.72 13.17 -20.95
N GLY A 451 -20.74 13.94 -21.38
CA GLY A 451 -20.62 14.82 -22.55
C GLY A 451 -19.50 15.85 -22.38
N ALA A 452 -19.37 16.46 -21.20
CA ALA A 452 -18.30 17.39 -20.90
C ALA A 452 -16.90 16.72 -20.92
N TRP A 453 -16.80 15.50 -20.40
CA TRP A 453 -15.54 14.74 -20.43
C TRP A 453 -15.13 14.34 -21.85
N VAL A 454 -16.09 13.92 -22.67
CA VAL A 454 -15.86 13.59 -24.09
C VAL A 454 -15.43 14.83 -24.85
N GLN A 455 -16.13 15.95 -24.68
CA GLN A 455 -15.76 17.22 -25.33
C GLN A 455 -14.34 17.65 -24.95
N ALA A 456 -13.98 17.55 -23.67
CA ALA A 456 -12.64 17.92 -23.19
C ALA A 456 -11.53 16.99 -23.70
N GLY A 457 -11.82 15.72 -23.96
CA GLY A 457 -10.84 14.73 -24.40
C GLY A 457 -10.75 14.50 -25.91
N ARG A 458 -11.82 14.80 -26.66
CA ARG A 458 -12.00 14.34 -28.06
C ARG A 458 -12.46 15.40 -29.05
N ASP A 459 -12.71 16.65 -28.62
CA ASP A 459 -13.30 17.70 -29.46
C ASP A 459 -14.64 17.29 -30.12
N VAL A 460 -15.34 16.33 -29.49
CA VAL A 460 -16.68 15.89 -29.88
C VAL A 460 -17.68 16.56 -28.95
N SER A 461 -18.52 17.43 -29.49
CA SER A 461 -19.58 18.08 -28.71
C SER A 461 -20.61 17.07 -28.19
N PRO A 462 -21.34 17.38 -27.10
CA PRO A 462 -22.39 16.50 -26.60
C PRO A 462 -23.45 16.11 -27.65
N THR A 463 -23.80 17.04 -28.56
CA THR A 463 -24.75 16.78 -29.66
C THR A 463 -24.17 15.83 -30.71
N GLN A 464 -22.87 15.96 -31.03
CA GLN A 464 -22.19 15.03 -31.94
C GLN A 464 -22.05 13.64 -31.32
N LEU A 465 -21.76 13.56 -30.02
CA LEU A 465 -21.75 12.29 -29.29
C LEU A 465 -23.10 11.60 -29.41
N GLU A 466 -24.19 12.29 -29.10
CA GLU A 466 -25.55 11.73 -29.22
C GLU A 466 -25.87 11.25 -30.63
N ALA A 467 -25.57 12.06 -31.65
CA ALA A 467 -25.77 11.69 -33.04
C ALA A 467 -24.97 10.45 -33.44
N ALA A 468 -23.69 10.36 -33.03
CA ALA A 468 -22.83 9.22 -33.33
C ALA A 468 -23.36 7.93 -32.70
N LEU A 469 -23.83 8.00 -31.45
CA LEU A 469 -24.38 6.83 -30.75
C LEU A 469 -25.70 6.35 -31.38
N LEU A 470 -26.57 7.29 -31.80
CA LEU A 470 -27.80 6.96 -32.52
C LEU A 470 -27.54 6.35 -33.91
N GLN A 471 -26.42 6.71 -34.55
CA GLN A 471 -25.98 6.15 -35.83
C GLN A 471 -25.26 4.80 -35.67
N GLY A 472 -25.15 4.28 -34.45
CA GLY A 472 -24.58 2.96 -34.19
C GLY A 472 -23.06 2.94 -34.20
N ALA A 473 -22.38 4.01 -33.76
CA ALA A 473 -20.92 4.07 -33.54
C ALA A 473 -20.45 3.16 -32.38
N VAL A 474 -20.89 1.90 -32.41
CA VAL A 474 -20.63 0.81 -31.47
C VAL A 474 -19.46 -0.03 -31.97
N TYR A 475 -19.29 -0.18 -33.28
CA TYR A 475 -18.16 -0.92 -33.83
C TYR A 475 -16.89 -0.04 -33.89
N PRO A 476 -15.69 -0.62 -33.77
CA PRO A 476 -14.45 0.13 -33.62
C PRO A 476 -14.19 1.13 -34.77
N ASP A 477 -14.46 0.74 -36.02
CA ASP A 477 -14.22 1.60 -37.19
C ASP A 477 -15.20 2.79 -37.23
N ASP A 478 -16.47 2.57 -36.89
CA ASP A 478 -17.48 3.61 -36.81
C ASP A 478 -17.19 4.58 -35.64
N ALA A 479 -16.81 4.03 -34.49
CA ALA A 479 -16.38 4.81 -33.33
C ALA A 479 -15.16 5.69 -33.65
N LYS A 480 -14.20 5.16 -34.43
CA LYS A 480 -13.05 5.92 -34.91
C LYS A 480 -13.44 6.98 -35.92
N ALA A 481 -14.31 6.66 -36.89
CA ALA A 481 -14.79 7.61 -37.89
C ALA A 481 -15.58 8.77 -37.24
N ALA A 482 -16.29 8.50 -36.15
CA ALA A 482 -16.99 9.49 -35.33
C ALA A 482 -16.07 10.27 -34.37
N GLY A 483 -14.77 9.98 -34.31
CA GLY A 483 -13.81 10.63 -33.42
C GLY A 483 -13.94 10.26 -31.94
N LEU A 484 -14.70 9.20 -31.61
CA LEU A 484 -14.91 8.75 -30.23
C LEU A 484 -13.69 7.99 -29.69
N VAL A 485 -12.95 7.30 -30.56
CA VAL A 485 -11.69 6.61 -30.26
C VAL A 485 -10.61 7.00 -31.27
N ASP A 486 -9.33 6.90 -30.91
CA ASP A 486 -8.24 7.34 -31.79
C ASP A 486 -7.85 6.30 -32.84
N ALA A 487 -7.84 5.02 -32.46
CA ALA A 487 -7.36 3.97 -33.31
C ALA A 487 -8.00 2.61 -33.01
N VAL A 488 -8.00 1.78 -34.03
CA VAL A 488 -8.38 0.36 -33.96
C VAL A 488 -7.11 -0.43 -34.24
N VAL A 489 -6.57 -1.10 -33.24
CA VAL A 489 -5.23 -1.71 -33.30
C VAL A 489 -5.28 -3.10 -32.68
N PRO A 490 -4.85 -4.16 -33.39
CA PRO A 490 -4.69 -5.48 -32.78
C PRO A 490 -3.63 -5.45 -31.67
N THR A 491 -3.84 -6.17 -30.57
CA THR A 491 -2.90 -6.21 -29.42
C THR A 491 -1.46 -6.52 -29.85
N ARG A 492 -1.28 -7.44 -30.82
CA ARG A 492 0.03 -7.85 -31.34
C ARG A 492 0.78 -6.73 -32.11
N GLU A 493 0.05 -5.73 -32.60
CA GLU A 493 0.55 -4.60 -33.40
C GLU A 493 0.72 -3.33 -32.55
N MET A 494 0.36 -3.37 -31.26
CA MET A 494 0.45 -2.24 -30.33
C MET A 494 1.86 -1.66 -30.24
N ASP A 495 2.84 -2.52 -29.98
CA ASP A 495 4.26 -2.14 -29.89
C ASP A 495 4.76 -1.45 -31.17
N GLU A 496 4.39 -1.97 -32.34
CA GLU A 496 4.77 -1.38 -33.63
C GLU A 496 4.11 -0.02 -33.84
N THR A 497 2.82 0.10 -33.49
CA THR A 497 2.06 1.33 -33.62
C THR A 497 2.60 2.43 -32.70
N LEU A 498 2.88 2.09 -31.45
CA LEU A 498 3.49 3.01 -30.48
C LEU A 498 4.89 3.48 -30.93
N ARG A 499 5.67 2.63 -31.62
CA ARG A 499 6.95 3.05 -32.25
C ARG A 499 6.72 4.02 -33.40
N LYS A 500 5.75 3.76 -34.28
CA LYS A 500 5.40 4.67 -35.39
C LYS A 500 4.95 6.05 -34.88
N MET A 501 4.31 6.11 -33.72
CA MET A 501 3.93 7.35 -33.05
C MET A 501 5.08 8.05 -32.30
N GLY A 502 6.26 7.43 -32.24
CA GLY A 502 7.41 7.94 -31.49
C GLY A 502 7.28 7.83 -29.96
N TRP A 503 6.31 7.06 -29.46
CA TRP A 503 6.14 6.82 -28.03
C TRP A 503 7.12 5.75 -27.51
N LEU A 504 7.52 4.82 -28.39
CA LEU A 504 8.55 3.82 -28.14
C LEU A 504 9.76 4.00 -29.06
N ALA A 505 10.94 3.77 -28.52
CA ALA A 505 12.19 3.66 -29.31
C ALA A 505 12.33 2.27 -29.93
N PRO A 506 13.20 2.09 -30.96
CA PRO A 506 13.52 0.78 -31.52
C PRO A 506 13.94 -0.22 -30.43
N GLY A 507 13.39 -1.45 -30.49
CA GLY A 507 13.69 -2.52 -29.52
C GLY A 507 12.92 -2.45 -28.19
N GLN A 508 12.29 -1.31 -27.86
CA GLN A 508 11.43 -1.20 -26.67
C GLN A 508 10.09 -1.92 -26.88
N ARG A 509 9.53 -2.45 -25.79
CA ARG A 509 8.25 -3.15 -25.76
C ARG A 509 7.43 -2.69 -24.56
N VAL A 510 6.11 -2.77 -24.67
CA VAL A 510 5.24 -2.63 -23.50
C VAL A 510 5.34 -3.90 -22.68
N VAL A 511 5.67 -3.78 -21.39
CA VAL A 511 5.78 -4.92 -20.47
C VAL A 511 4.79 -4.81 -19.31
N ALA A 512 4.50 -5.93 -18.65
CA ALA A 512 3.64 -5.91 -17.48
C ALA A 512 4.31 -5.10 -16.37
N GLU A 513 3.58 -4.14 -15.80
CA GLU A 513 4.10 -3.33 -14.70
C GLU A 513 4.49 -4.21 -13.50
N SER A 514 5.75 -4.16 -13.09
CA SER A 514 6.26 -4.95 -11.95
C SER A 514 5.60 -4.54 -10.63
N THR A 515 5.13 -5.53 -9.89
CA THR A 515 4.57 -5.37 -8.54
C THR A 515 5.59 -5.62 -7.44
N THR A 516 6.84 -5.95 -7.77
CA THR A 516 7.88 -6.24 -6.78
C THR A 516 8.09 -5.02 -5.87
N PRO A 517 7.88 -5.16 -4.55
CA PRO A 517 8.11 -4.06 -3.62
C PRO A 517 9.58 -3.66 -3.67
N GLN A 518 9.88 -2.40 -3.98
CA GLN A 518 11.21 -1.85 -3.73
C GLN A 518 11.35 -1.66 -2.23
N ARG A 519 12.31 -2.35 -1.60
CA ARG A 519 12.61 -2.17 -0.18
C ARG A 519 13.20 -0.77 0.00
N SER A 520 12.68 -0.02 0.97
CA SER A 520 13.14 1.35 1.22
C SER A 520 14.59 1.36 1.69
N ARG A 521 15.39 2.29 1.16
CA ARG A 521 16.78 2.57 1.60
C ARG A 521 16.84 3.45 2.86
N ARG A 522 15.66 3.79 3.39
CA ARG A 522 15.46 4.58 4.61
C ARG A 522 16.06 3.85 5.81
N TRP A 523 16.62 4.64 6.73
CA TRP A 523 16.98 4.14 8.05
C TRP A 523 15.83 4.31 9.03
N GLY A 524 15.69 3.32 9.91
CA GLY A 524 14.71 3.30 10.98
C GLY A 524 13.26 3.20 10.52
N PRO A 525 12.31 3.46 11.44
CA PRO A 525 10.92 3.13 11.22
C PRO A 525 10.31 3.97 10.11
N VAL A 526 9.45 3.33 9.33
CA VAL A 526 8.66 3.93 8.27
C VAL A 526 7.32 4.37 8.89
N PRO A 527 7.05 5.68 8.99
CA PRO A 527 5.78 6.17 9.50
C PRO A 527 4.66 5.67 8.60
N GLU A 528 3.49 5.43 9.19
CA GLU A 528 2.35 4.88 8.45
C GLU A 528 1.19 5.87 8.41
N ILE A 529 0.43 5.82 7.31
CA ILE A 529 -0.91 6.37 7.25
C ILE A 529 -1.88 5.19 7.18
N ALA A 530 -2.75 5.09 8.18
CA ALA A 530 -3.75 4.03 8.25
C ALA A 530 -4.98 4.42 7.42
N VAL A 531 -5.33 3.62 6.41
CA VAL A 531 -6.58 3.77 5.67
C VAL A 531 -7.59 2.79 6.24
N VAL A 532 -8.59 3.29 6.96
CA VAL A 532 -9.69 2.51 7.53
C VAL A 532 -10.82 2.44 6.53
N GLU A 533 -11.05 1.25 5.97
CA GLU A 533 -12.04 1.00 4.93
C GLU A 533 -13.41 0.70 5.56
N ILE A 534 -14.37 1.60 5.31
CA ILE A 534 -15.76 1.54 5.75
C ILE A 534 -16.63 1.34 4.51
N ASP A 535 -16.63 0.11 4.00
CA ASP A 535 -17.32 -0.33 2.78
C ASP A 535 -18.51 -1.26 3.08
N GLY A 536 -19.73 -0.79 2.78
CA GLY A 536 -20.98 -1.53 2.97
C GLY A 536 -21.99 -0.89 3.94
N ALA A 537 -23.12 -1.55 4.15
CA ALA A 537 -24.16 -1.09 5.07
C ALA A 537 -23.72 -1.23 6.53
N ILE A 538 -24.18 -0.33 7.40
CA ILE A 538 -23.76 -0.27 8.81
C ILE A 538 -24.77 -1.03 9.69
N ALA A 539 -24.29 -1.95 10.51
CA ALA A 539 -25.10 -2.74 11.43
C ALA A 539 -24.56 -2.71 12.87
N ASP A 540 -25.43 -3.07 13.82
CA ASP A 540 -25.07 -3.21 15.23
C ASP A 540 -24.40 -4.56 15.53
N HIS A 541 -24.69 -5.57 14.72
CA HIS A 541 -24.13 -6.90 14.87
C HIS A 541 -22.74 -7.02 14.20
N ARG A 542 -22.12 -8.20 14.35
CA ARG A 542 -20.86 -8.52 13.66
C ARG A 542 -21.01 -8.41 12.15
N GLU A 543 -19.89 -8.17 11.47
CA GLU A 543 -19.84 -8.18 10.00
C GLU A 543 -20.44 -9.48 9.47
N SER A 544 -21.34 -9.33 8.50
CA SER A 544 -21.92 -10.44 7.76
C SER A 544 -21.95 -10.11 6.27
N THR A 545 -21.80 -11.14 5.44
CA THR A 545 -22.04 -11.05 3.99
C THR A 545 -23.26 -11.91 3.72
N GLY A 546 -24.34 -11.27 3.28
CA GLY A 546 -25.58 -11.95 2.93
C GLY A 546 -26.01 -11.63 1.50
N VAL A 547 -27.18 -12.12 1.10
CA VAL A 547 -27.77 -11.85 -0.22
C VAL A 547 -28.01 -10.36 -0.42
N LEU A 548 -28.32 -9.62 0.65
CA LEU A 548 -28.53 -8.17 0.66
C LEU A 548 -27.22 -7.35 0.65
N GLY A 549 -26.08 -7.99 0.40
CA GLY A 549 -24.76 -7.37 0.39
C GLY A 549 -24.02 -7.47 1.72
N ARG A 550 -22.97 -6.65 1.84
CA ARG A 550 -22.06 -6.66 2.99
C ARG A 550 -22.56 -5.71 4.08
N THR A 551 -22.55 -6.19 5.32
CA THR A 551 -22.78 -5.36 6.50
C THR A 551 -21.51 -5.25 7.33
N LEU A 552 -21.27 -4.08 7.89
CA LEU A 552 -20.17 -3.76 8.76
C LEU A 552 -20.68 -3.63 10.20
N GLY A 553 -20.02 -4.28 11.14
CA GLY A 553 -20.27 -4.02 12.55
C GLY A 553 -19.60 -2.73 13.00
N GLY A 554 -20.38 -1.70 13.34
CA GLY A 554 -19.84 -0.38 13.72
C GLY A 554 -18.81 -0.46 14.87
N ALA A 555 -19.08 -1.30 15.88
CA ALA A 555 -18.16 -1.53 16.99
C ALA A 555 -16.84 -2.22 16.58
N ALA A 556 -16.84 -3.03 15.52
CA ALA A 556 -15.62 -3.65 15.02
C ALA A 556 -14.72 -2.62 14.32
N ILE A 557 -15.30 -1.74 13.51
CA ILE A 557 -14.59 -0.65 12.85
C ILE A 557 -14.07 0.37 13.87
N ALA A 558 -14.86 0.74 14.89
CA ALA A 558 -14.39 1.60 15.97
C ALA A 558 -13.14 1.05 16.66
N LYS A 559 -13.11 -0.26 16.95
CA LYS A 559 -11.90 -0.91 17.49
C LYS A 559 -10.70 -0.87 16.53
N VAL A 560 -10.92 -0.92 15.22
CA VAL A 560 -9.85 -0.74 14.21
C VAL A 560 -9.29 0.68 14.27
N VAL A 561 -10.16 1.69 14.36
CA VAL A 561 -9.78 3.10 14.51
C VAL A 561 -9.00 3.31 15.82
N GLU A 562 -9.49 2.80 16.95
CA GLU A 562 -8.80 2.88 18.25
C GLU A 562 -7.41 2.24 18.22
N ARG A 563 -7.26 1.11 17.53
CA ARG A 563 -5.94 0.46 17.37
C ARG A 563 -5.00 1.33 16.54
N ALA A 564 -5.47 1.88 15.42
CA ALA A 564 -4.68 2.80 14.60
C ALA A 564 -4.32 4.09 15.36
N GLN A 565 -5.20 4.58 16.23
CA GLN A 565 -4.93 5.71 17.12
C GLN A 565 -3.83 5.38 18.14
N LYS A 566 -3.85 4.20 18.75
CA LYS A 566 -2.86 3.80 19.78
C LYS A 566 -1.51 3.34 19.22
N ASP A 567 -1.47 2.97 17.94
CA ASP A 567 -0.27 2.51 17.26
C ASP A 567 0.74 3.66 17.05
N GLY A 568 1.95 3.54 17.61
CA GLY A 568 2.98 4.57 17.53
C GLY A 568 3.52 4.85 16.12
N ASP A 569 3.42 3.89 15.20
CA ASP A 569 3.94 4.02 13.83
C ASP A 569 2.96 4.77 12.93
N VAL A 570 1.66 4.68 13.23
CA VAL A 570 0.61 5.43 12.50
C VAL A 570 0.66 6.90 12.88
N LYS A 571 0.90 7.77 11.90
CA LYS A 571 0.98 9.23 12.09
C LYS A 571 -0.28 9.97 11.65
N ALA A 572 -1.11 9.37 10.80
CA ALA A 572 -2.42 9.90 10.41
C ALA A 572 -3.39 8.76 10.05
N ILE A 573 -4.69 9.08 10.06
CA ILE A 573 -5.77 8.16 9.70
C ILE A 573 -6.57 8.74 8.54
N VAL A 574 -6.85 7.91 7.53
CA VAL A 574 -7.82 8.20 6.48
C VAL A 574 -8.99 7.23 6.62
N ALA A 575 -10.20 7.72 6.89
CA ALA A 575 -11.41 6.92 6.86
C ALA A 575 -11.97 6.92 5.43
N ARG A 576 -11.80 5.80 4.70
CA ARG A 576 -12.37 5.63 3.35
C ARG A 576 -13.79 5.09 3.49
N ILE A 577 -14.79 5.93 3.22
CA ILE A 577 -16.21 5.64 3.49
C ILE A 577 -16.96 5.43 2.17
N ALA A 578 -17.39 4.19 1.95
CA ALA A 578 -18.28 3.78 0.87
C ALA A 578 -19.50 3.06 1.48
N SER A 579 -20.42 3.83 2.05
CA SER A 579 -21.57 3.31 2.80
C SER A 579 -22.88 4.05 2.48
N PRO A 580 -23.98 3.33 2.19
CA PRO A 580 -25.32 3.92 2.11
C PRO A 580 -25.89 4.28 3.49
N GLY A 581 -25.18 3.94 4.58
CA GLY A 581 -25.63 4.10 5.95
C GLY A 581 -26.16 2.81 6.56
N GLY A 582 -27.08 2.94 7.52
CA GLY A 582 -27.62 1.82 8.28
C GLY A 582 -27.89 2.23 9.72
N SER A 583 -27.48 1.40 10.69
CA SER A 583 -27.73 1.63 12.11
C SER A 583 -27.19 2.98 12.59
N VAL A 584 -28.04 3.71 13.33
CA VAL A 584 -27.67 4.94 14.04
C VAL A 584 -26.61 4.66 15.10
N TYR A 585 -26.76 3.58 15.88
CA TYR A 585 -25.82 3.24 16.94
C TYR A 585 -24.45 2.86 16.36
N GLY A 586 -24.41 1.97 15.38
CA GLY A 586 -23.18 1.61 14.69
C GLY A 586 -22.46 2.83 14.08
N SER A 587 -23.22 3.78 13.52
CA SER A 587 -22.67 5.03 12.96
C SER A 587 -22.13 5.98 14.03
N GLU A 588 -22.82 6.14 15.17
CA GLU A 588 -22.36 7.00 16.27
C GLU A 588 -21.08 6.44 16.91
N VAL A 589 -21.01 5.13 17.13
CA VAL A 589 -19.82 4.48 17.70
C VAL A 589 -18.59 4.68 16.80
N MET A 590 -18.75 4.58 15.48
CA MET A 590 -17.65 4.87 14.55
C MET A 590 -17.29 6.37 14.51
N ARG A 591 -18.29 7.26 14.52
CA ARG A 591 -18.07 8.72 14.58
C ARG A 591 -17.30 9.12 15.82
N GLU A 592 -17.65 8.55 16.98
CA GLU A 592 -16.96 8.80 18.25
C GLU A 592 -15.51 8.33 18.20
N ALA A 593 -15.25 7.12 17.70
CA ALA A 593 -13.88 6.61 17.55
C ALA A 593 -13.04 7.49 16.61
N LEU A 594 -13.60 7.95 15.49
CA LEU A 594 -12.92 8.89 14.59
C LEU A 594 -12.68 10.26 15.25
N ALA A 595 -13.64 10.78 16.02
CA ALA A 595 -13.49 12.04 16.74
C ALA A 595 -12.41 11.97 17.83
N GLU A 596 -12.33 10.85 18.53
CA GLU A 596 -11.28 10.61 19.53
C GLU A 596 -9.92 10.45 18.86
N ALA A 597 -9.85 9.77 17.72
CA ALA A 597 -8.63 9.68 16.94
C ALA A 597 -8.16 11.06 16.44
N ALA A 598 -9.08 11.90 15.96
CA ALA A 598 -8.83 13.26 15.49
C ALA A 598 -8.22 14.18 16.55
N ARG A 599 -8.49 13.92 17.85
CA ARG A 599 -7.87 14.67 18.96
C ARG A 599 -6.37 14.39 19.11
N VAL A 600 -5.89 13.26 18.60
CA VAL A 600 -4.52 12.78 18.79
C VAL A 600 -3.73 12.80 17.48
N LYS A 601 -4.37 12.44 16.36
CA LYS A 601 -3.74 12.30 15.05
C LYS A 601 -4.61 12.92 13.96
N PRO A 602 -4.00 13.56 12.93
CA PRO A 602 -4.74 14.03 11.77
C PRO A 602 -5.63 12.91 11.20
N THR A 603 -6.93 13.17 11.14
CA THR A 603 -7.92 12.21 10.67
C THR A 603 -8.73 12.79 9.52
N VAL A 604 -8.68 12.19 8.34
CA VAL A 604 -9.37 12.69 7.13
C VAL A 604 -10.40 11.65 6.68
N ALA A 605 -11.64 12.08 6.44
CA ALA A 605 -12.64 11.23 5.79
C ALA A 605 -12.58 11.44 4.26
N SER A 606 -12.47 10.34 3.52
CA SER A 606 -12.55 10.28 2.05
C SER A 606 -13.81 9.51 1.69
N MET A 607 -14.78 10.18 1.05
CA MET A 607 -16.02 9.55 0.62
C MET A 607 -15.86 8.91 -0.76
N GLY A 608 -16.16 7.62 -0.88
CA GLY A 608 -16.21 6.89 -2.15
C GLY A 608 -17.53 7.12 -2.90
N GLY A 609 -17.96 6.16 -3.73
CA GLY A 609 -19.17 6.26 -4.55
C GLY A 609 -20.43 6.70 -3.79
N VAL A 610 -20.64 6.18 -2.58
CA VAL A 610 -21.75 6.58 -1.70
C VAL A 610 -21.23 6.75 -0.28
N ALA A 611 -21.54 7.88 0.37
CA ALA A 611 -21.29 8.11 1.79
C ALA A 611 -22.47 8.89 2.38
N ALA A 612 -23.62 8.24 2.47
CA ALA A 612 -24.89 8.86 2.82
C ALA A 612 -25.46 8.32 4.14
N SER A 613 -26.39 9.05 4.76
CA SER A 613 -27.06 8.65 6.00
C SER A 613 -26.04 8.30 7.11
N GLY A 614 -25.97 7.06 7.56
CA GLY A 614 -24.97 6.62 8.54
C GLY A 614 -23.51 6.76 8.09
N GLY A 615 -23.24 6.68 6.78
CA GLY A 615 -21.92 6.96 6.21
C GLY A 615 -21.53 8.44 6.37
N TYR A 616 -22.47 9.35 6.06
CA TYR A 616 -22.28 10.79 6.30
C TYR A 616 -22.12 11.08 7.81
N TRP A 617 -22.97 10.48 8.65
CA TRP A 617 -22.88 10.58 10.11
C TRP A 617 -21.49 10.20 10.63
N THR A 618 -20.96 9.07 10.16
CA THR A 618 -19.63 8.57 10.54
C THR A 618 -18.53 9.58 10.15
N SER A 619 -18.62 10.16 8.95
CA SER A 619 -17.63 11.13 8.45
C SER A 619 -17.49 12.38 9.34
N LEU A 620 -18.54 12.74 10.10
CA LEU A 620 -18.52 13.89 11.01
C LEU A 620 -17.53 13.73 12.18
N GLY A 621 -16.94 12.55 12.37
CA GLY A 621 -15.87 12.32 13.33
C GLY A 621 -14.50 12.81 12.87
N ALA A 622 -14.24 12.93 11.57
CA ALA A 622 -12.93 13.28 11.02
C ALA A 622 -12.66 14.79 10.99
N ASP A 623 -11.38 15.21 11.01
CA ASP A 623 -10.95 16.62 10.93
C ASP A 623 -11.36 17.31 9.63
N THR A 624 -11.41 16.56 8.54
CA THR A 624 -11.76 17.07 7.22
C THR A 624 -12.44 15.98 6.44
N VAL A 625 -13.47 16.38 5.69
CA VAL A 625 -14.29 15.51 4.85
C VAL A 625 -14.08 15.90 3.40
N LEU A 626 -13.64 14.93 2.60
CA LEU A 626 -13.46 15.05 1.16
C LEU A 626 -14.47 14.16 0.44
N ALA A 627 -14.99 14.63 -0.69
CA ALA A 627 -15.86 13.87 -1.58
C ALA A 627 -15.59 14.24 -3.03
N ASP A 628 -15.55 13.26 -3.93
CA ASP A 628 -15.51 13.51 -5.37
C ASP A 628 -16.84 14.05 -5.86
N ARG A 629 -16.87 14.68 -7.05
CA ARG A 629 -18.09 15.27 -7.60
C ARG A 629 -19.13 14.18 -7.89
N GLY A 630 -18.68 12.97 -8.20
CA GLY A 630 -19.50 11.79 -8.45
C GLY A 630 -20.06 11.13 -7.18
N THR A 631 -19.51 11.45 -5.99
CA THR A 631 -19.96 10.89 -4.70
C THR A 631 -21.39 11.29 -4.40
N VAL A 632 -22.20 10.33 -3.94
CA VAL A 632 -23.53 10.58 -3.37
C VAL A 632 -23.43 10.63 -1.85
N THR A 633 -23.76 11.77 -1.24
CA THR A 633 -23.69 11.99 0.21
C THR A 633 -24.94 12.70 0.75
N GLY A 634 -24.88 13.16 2.01
CA GLY A 634 -26.02 13.72 2.73
C GLY A 634 -26.95 12.61 3.20
N SER A 635 -28.20 12.62 2.72
CA SER A 635 -29.31 11.79 3.22
C SER A 635 -29.47 11.92 4.74
N ILE A 636 -29.35 13.15 5.24
CA ILE A 636 -29.54 13.51 6.65
C ILE A 636 -31.01 13.33 6.97
N GLY A 637 -31.37 12.17 7.48
CA GLY A 637 -32.75 11.76 7.73
C GLY A 637 -32.82 10.35 8.31
N ILE A 638 -33.89 10.06 9.03
CA ILE A 638 -34.07 8.82 9.78
C ILE A 638 -35.37 8.14 9.33
N LEU A 639 -35.31 6.83 9.17
CA LEU A 639 -36.46 5.98 8.87
C LEU A 639 -36.40 4.71 9.72
N SER A 640 -37.52 4.02 9.81
CA SER A 640 -37.65 2.66 10.31
C SER A 640 -38.36 1.83 9.25
N VAL A 641 -37.74 0.74 8.81
CA VAL A 641 -38.39 -0.27 7.95
C VAL A 641 -38.66 -1.49 8.82
N ARG A 642 -39.91 -1.95 8.86
CA ARG A 642 -40.28 -3.15 9.61
C ARG A 642 -41.24 -4.03 8.81
N PRO A 643 -40.93 -5.33 8.61
CA PRO A 643 -41.88 -6.25 8.02
C PRO A 643 -43.01 -6.59 9.01
N ASN A 644 -44.21 -6.73 8.47
CA ASN A 644 -45.41 -7.29 9.08
C ASN A 644 -45.74 -8.62 8.37
N THR A 645 -45.55 -9.73 9.07
CA THR A 645 -45.71 -11.10 8.57
C THR A 645 -47.05 -11.72 8.95
N GLN A 646 -47.99 -10.95 9.52
CA GLN A 646 -49.30 -11.46 9.93
C GLN A 646 -50.00 -12.22 8.81
N ASN A 647 -50.10 -11.60 7.63
CA ASN A 647 -50.80 -12.19 6.49
C ASN A 647 -50.06 -13.41 5.92
N LEU A 648 -48.72 -13.44 6.01
CA LEU A 648 -47.91 -14.59 5.61
C LEU A 648 -48.21 -15.78 6.52
N TYR A 649 -48.25 -15.56 7.84
CA TYR A 649 -48.62 -16.60 8.80
C TYR A 649 -50.04 -17.11 8.57
N ASP A 650 -50.99 -16.21 8.33
CA ASP A 650 -52.36 -16.60 8.03
C ASP A 650 -52.45 -17.50 6.78
N ARG A 651 -51.67 -17.19 5.73
CA ARG A 651 -51.58 -18.01 4.51
C ARG A 651 -50.93 -19.37 4.73
N LEU A 652 -49.94 -19.45 5.61
CA LEU A 652 -49.25 -20.69 5.96
C LEU A 652 -50.01 -21.52 7.01
N GLY A 653 -51.16 -21.04 7.51
CA GLY A 653 -51.90 -21.70 8.58
C GLY A 653 -51.24 -21.60 9.96
N LEU A 654 -50.26 -20.71 10.12
CA LEU A 654 -49.58 -20.45 11.39
C LEU A 654 -50.43 -19.52 12.26
N ARG A 655 -50.46 -19.79 13.56
CA ARG A 655 -51.16 -18.96 14.56
C ARG A 655 -50.17 -18.44 15.57
N THR A 656 -50.20 -17.13 15.81
CA THR A 656 -49.37 -16.49 16.82
C THR A 656 -50.25 -15.94 17.94
N THR A 657 -49.88 -16.26 19.17
CA THR A 657 -50.51 -15.74 20.38
C THR A 657 -49.47 -14.93 21.13
N ARG A 658 -49.79 -13.69 21.48
CA ARG A 658 -48.88 -12.82 22.21
C ARG A 658 -49.23 -12.77 23.68
N PHE A 659 -48.19 -12.89 24.50
CA PHE A 659 -48.21 -12.56 25.91
C PHE A 659 -47.34 -11.32 26.12
N GLY A 660 -47.81 -10.32 26.86
CA GLY A 660 -47.05 -9.11 27.07
C GLY A 660 -47.62 -8.28 28.21
N ALA A 661 -46.73 -7.58 28.93
CA ALA A 661 -47.08 -6.63 29.97
C ALA A 661 -46.45 -5.27 29.62
N GLY A 662 -47.24 -4.19 29.75
CA GLY A 662 -46.83 -2.82 29.47
C GLY A 662 -47.14 -2.33 28.04
N PRO A 663 -47.26 -1.00 27.85
CA PRO A 663 -47.79 -0.38 26.63
C PRO A 663 -46.89 -0.53 25.38
N GLY A 664 -45.60 -0.82 25.55
CA GLY A 664 -44.63 -0.94 24.44
C GLY A 664 -44.22 -2.37 24.10
N ALA A 665 -44.85 -3.39 24.71
CA ALA A 665 -44.40 -4.78 24.61
C ALA A 665 -44.46 -5.39 23.20
N GLY A 666 -44.93 -4.63 22.20
CA GLY A 666 -45.20 -5.08 20.84
C GLY A 666 -44.43 -4.37 19.75
N VAL A 667 -43.68 -3.34 20.12
CA VAL A 667 -42.98 -2.47 19.16
C VAL A 667 -41.99 -3.25 18.30
N MET A 668 -41.38 -4.30 18.86
CA MET A 668 -40.44 -5.17 18.15
C MET A 668 -41.11 -6.36 17.44
N SER A 669 -42.42 -6.54 17.58
CA SER A 669 -43.13 -7.66 16.97
C SER A 669 -43.29 -7.44 15.47
N THR A 670 -42.86 -8.40 14.65
CA THR A 670 -43.07 -8.43 13.20
C THR A 670 -44.34 -9.19 12.80
N ASN A 671 -45.03 -9.82 13.75
CA ASN A 671 -46.15 -10.74 13.45
C ASN A 671 -47.51 -10.04 13.33
N ARG A 672 -47.55 -8.72 13.47
CA ARG A 672 -48.76 -7.88 13.39
C ARG A 672 -48.37 -6.45 13.01
N PRO A 673 -49.28 -5.61 12.49
CA PRO A 673 -49.01 -4.19 12.33
C PRO A 673 -48.87 -3.50 13.69
N LEU A 674 -48.12 -2.40 13.76
CA LEU A 674 -48.04 -1.56 14.98
C LEU A 674 -49.40 -0.92 15.28
N SER A 675 -49.73 -0.77 16.56
CA SER A 675 -50.88 0.04 16.96
C SER A 675 -50.59 1.53 16.78
N PRO A 676 -51.60 2.41 16.73
CA PRO A 676 -51.39 3.86 16.66
C PRO A 676 -50.47 4.41 17.77
N GLU A 677 -50.57 3.88 18.99
CA GLU A 677 -49.73 4.28 20.12
C GLU A 677 -48.28 3.82 19.96
N GLU A 678 -48.06 2.61 19.44
CA GLU A 678 -46.73 2.08 19.14
C GLU A 678 -46.09 2.84 17.96
N LEU A 679 -46.88 3.21 16.94
CA LEU A 679 -46.43 4.08 15.84
C LEU A 679 -46.00 5.45 16.36
N ALA A 680 -46.78 6.06 17.25
CA ALA A 680 -46.43 7.34 17.87
C ALA A 680 -45.17 7.24 18.75
N LEU A 681 -44.91 6.07 19.37
CA LEU A 681 -43.65 5.82 20.07
C LEU A 681 -42.46 5.80 19.10
N VAL A 682 -42.58 5.06 17.99
CA VAL A 682 -41.55 4.97 16.95
C VAL A 682 -41.30 6.35 16.35
N ASP A 683 -42.32 7.11 15.97
CA ASP A 683 -42.17 8.46 15.41
C ASP A 683 -41.41 9.40 16.34
N ARG A 684 -41.75 9.42 17.64
CA ARG A 684 -41.00 10.21 18.64
C ARG A 684 -39.54 9.77 18.75
N GLN A 685 -39.26 8.47 18.64
CA GLN A 685 -37.89 7.96 18.64
C GLN A 685 -37.12 8.42 17.40
N LEU A 686 -37.72 8.33 16.20
CA LEU A 686 -37.09 8.82 14.97
C LEU A 686 -36.84 10.32 15.02
N GLY A 687 -37.78 11.11 15.58
CA GLY A 687 -37.60 12.55 15.79
C GLY A 687 -36.42 12.89 16.70
N ARG A 688 -36.17 12.09 17.75
CA ARG A 688 -34.98 12.26 18.60
C ARG A 688 -33.69 11.97 17.84
N PHE A 689 -33.63 10.88 17.08
CA PHE A 689 -32.46 10.55 16.28
C PHE A 689 -32.22 11.57 15.16
N TYR A 690 -33.28 12.11 14.57
CA TYR A 690 -33.19 13.18 13.59
C TYR A 690 -32.61 14.45 14.20
N GLY A 691 -33.11 14.86 15.38
CA GLY A 691 -32.57 15.99 16.13
C GLY A 691 -31.08 15.80 16.44
N LEU A 692 -30.68 14.62 16.90
CA LEU A 692 -29.28 14.29 17.13
C LEU A 692 -28.44 14.40 15.84
N PHE A 693 -28.96 13.97 14.68
CA PHE A 693 -28.27 14.09 13.41
C PHE A 693 -28.01 15.56 13.03
N LEU A 694 -29.05 16.40 13.19
CA LEU A 694 -28.93 17.83 12.94
C LEU A 694 -27.87 18.45 13.86
N ASP A 695 -27.90 18.11 15.15
CA ASP A 695 -26.95 18.65 16.13
C ASP A 695 -25.51 18.24 15.82
N ARG A 696 -25.27 16.97 15.47
CA ARG A 696 -23.93 16.48 15.07
C ARG A 696 -23.43 17.18 13.81
N THR A 697 -24.31 17.36 12.83
CA THR A 697 -23.97 18.02 11.57
C THR A 697 -23.69 19.50 11.80
N ALA A 698 -24.58 20.22 12.49
CA ALA A 698 -24.45 21.64 12.83
C ALA A 698 -23.15 21.91 13.58
N GLN A 699 -22.88 21.12 14.64
CA GLN A 699 -21.66 21.24 15.45
C GLN A 699 -20.40 21.05 14.60
N ARG A 700 -20.37 20.00 13.76
CA ARG A 700 -19.17 19.67 12.98
C ARG A 700 -18.94 20.63 11.83
N ARG A 701 -20.00 20.98 11.10
CA ARG A 701 -19.94 21.85 9.92
C ARG A 701 -19.94 23.33 10.27
N LYS A 702 -20.15 23.67 11.55
CA LYS A 702 -20.29 25.05 12.05
C LYS A 702 -21.40 25.80 11.32
N LEU A 703 -22.51 25.11 11.09
CA LEU A 703 -23.71 25.64 10.46
C LEU A 703 -24.80 25.79 11.51
N ASP A 704 -25.68 26.77 11.32
CA ASP A 704 -26.89 26.88 12.13
C ASP A 704 -27.76 25.64 11.95
N ARG A 705 -28.37 25.18 13.04
CA ARG A 705 -29.20 23.96 13.03
C ARG A 705 -30.35 24.06 12.02
N ASP A 706 -30.98 25.23 11.89
CA ASP A 706 -32.08 25.44 10.94
C ASP A 706 -31.58 25.42 9.49
N ALA A 707 -30.37 25.94 9.23
CA ALA A 707 -29.74 25.83 7.93
C ALA A 707 -29.43 24.36 7.58
N VAL A 708 -29.00 23.56 8.56
CA VAL A 708 -28.84 22.11 8.37
C VAL A 708 -30.18 21.44 8.11
N ASP A 709 -31.24 21.74 8.86
CA ASP A 709 -32.57 21.15 8.64
C ASP A 709 -33.09 21.47 7.23
N ALA A 710 -32.85 22.70 6.75
CA ALA A 710 -33.19 23.11 5.39
C ALA A 710 -32.44 22.30 4.31
N LEU A 711 -31.24 21.79 4.59
CA LEU A 711 -30.44 20.93 3.71
C LEU A 711 -30.69 19.43 3.91
N ALA A 712 -31.35 19.05 5.00
CA ALA A 712 -31.58 17.68 5.45
C ALA A 712 -32.91 17.11 4.89
N GLY A 713 -33.73 16.51 5.76
CA GLY A 713 -35.00 15.87 5.40
C GLY A 713 -34.86 14.56 4.62
N GLY A 714 -33.66 13.99 4.52
CA GLY A 714 -33.37 12.76 3.79
C GLY A 714 -32.81 12.96 2.37
N ARG A 715 -32.66 14.20 1.90
CA ARG A 715 -32.17 14.51 0.54
C ARG A 715 -30.73 14.06 0.32
N ILE A 716 -30.45 13.54 -0.87
CA ILE A 716 -29.09 13.24 -1.32
C ILE A 716 -28.48 14.45 -2.04
N TRP A 717 -27.17 14.60 -1.89
CA TRP A 717 -26.36 15.62 -2.55
C TRP A 717 -25.21 14.97 -3.29
N PHE A 718 -24.84 15.52 -4.44
CA PHE A 718 -23.56 15.19 -5.07
C PHE A 718 -22.41 15.88 -4.34
N GLY A 719 -21.19 15.35 -4.43
CA GLY A 719 -20.08 15.84 -3.62
C GLY A 719 -19.75 17.31 -3.84
N ASP A 720 -19.82 17.82 -5.07
CA ASP A 720 -19.65 19.24 -5.38
C ASP A 720 -20.78 20.12 -4.81
N GLU A 721 -22.03 19.65 -4.89
CA GLU A 721 -23.19 20.30 -4.26
C GLU A 721 -23.01 20.35 -2.74
N ALA A 722 -22.54 19.26 -2.14
CA ALA A 722 -22.30 19.14 -0.71
C ALA A 722 -21.17 20.05 -0.24
N VAL A 723 -20.11 20.24 -1.03
CA VAL A 723 -19.06 21.23 -0.79
C VAL A 723 -19.64 22.64 -0.83
N ALA A 724 -20.39 22.98 -1.89
CA ALA A 724 -21.01 24.30 -2.04
C ALA A 724 -22.00 24.64 -0.91
N LYS A 725 -22.62 23.63 -0.31
CA LYS A 725 -23.54 23.74 0.83
C LYS A 725 -22.86 23.66 2.19
N GLY A 726 -21.54 23.51 2.22
CA GLY A 726 -20.76 23.40 3.45
C GLY A 726 -20.98 22.08 4.21
N LEU A 727 -21.59 21.06 3.61
CA LEU A 727 -21.73 19.72 4.18
C LEU A 727 -20.45 18.89 4.08
N VAL A 728 -19.59 19.21 3.11
CA VAL A 728 -18.26 18.62 2.87
C VAL A 728 -17.23 19.76 2.80
N ASP A 729 -15.97 19.51 3.18
CA ASP A 729 -14.97 20.59 3.24
C ASP A 729 -14.41 20.94 1.88
N ARG A 730 -14.02 19.95 1.08
CA ARG A 730 -13.42 20.13 -0.25
C ARG A 730 -13.70 18.94 -1.16
N SER A 731 -13.59 19.16 -2.46
CA SER A 731 -13.58 18.08 -3.44
C SER A 731 -12.27 17.29 -3.39
N GLY A 732 -12.35 15.98 -3.59
CA GLY A 732 -11.19 15.11 -3.73
C GLY A 732 -11.45 13.67 -3.29
N GLY A 733 -10.61 12.77 -3.78
CA GLY A 733 -10.71 11.32 -3.57
C GLY A 733 -9.72 10.79 -2.54
N LEU A 734 -9.35 9.52 -2.68
CA LEU A 734 -8.43 8.83 -1.76
C LEU A 734 -7.00 9.38 -1.83
N LEU A 735 -6.48 9.67 -3.02
CA LEU A 735 -5.12 10.21 -3.17
C LEU A 735 -5.00 11.62 -2.56
N ASP A 736 -6.03 12.45 -2.71
CA ASP A 736 -6.10 13.77 -2.07
C ASP A 736 -6.16 13.65 -0.54
N ALA A 737 -6.94 12.70 -0.02
CA ALA A 737 -7.03 12.45 1.42
C ALA A 737 -5.69 11.98 2.00
N LEU A 738 -4.98 11.10 1.29
CA LEU A 738 -3.64 10.63 1.66
C LEU A 738 -2.63 11.77 1.64
N ALA A 739 -2.66 12.61 0.60
CA ALA A 739 -1.78 13.78 0.49
C ALA A 739 -2.04 14.78 1.63
N LEU A 740 -3.31 15.05 1.95
CA LEU A 740 -3.69 15.93 3.06
C LEU A 740 -3.28 15.36 4.42
N ALA A 741 -3.54 14.07 4.66
CA ALA A 741 -3.16 13.38 5.89
C ALA A 741 -1.64 13.40 6.08
N ARG A 742 -0.87 13.15 5.01
CA ARG A 742 0.60 13.23 5.00
C ARG A 742 1.10 14.61 5.39
N VAL A 743 0.59 15.65 4.74
CA VAL A 743 0.99 17.04 5.00
C VAL A 743 0.67 17.44 6.44
N ARG A 744 -0.51 17.07 6.95
CA ARG A 744 -0.90 17.37 8.34
C ARG A 744 -0.10 16.59 9.39
N ALA A 745 0.40 15.41 9.02
CA ALA A 745 1.30 14.62 9.87
C ALA A 745 2.76 15.09 9.79
N GLY A 746 3.08 16.10 8.98
CA GLY A 746 4.45 16.62 8.82
C GLY A 746 5.41 15.65 8.12
N LEU A 747 4.88 14.77 7.26
CA LEU A 747 5.65 13.73 6.57
C LEU A 747 6.08 14.18 5.16
N GLN A 748 7.31 13.88 4.72
CA GLN A 748 7.73 14.07 3.33
C GLN A 748 7.02 13.08 2.39
N GLU A 749 7.02 13.38 1.08
CA GLU A 749 6.22 12.67 0.07
C GLU A 749 6.57 11.18 -0.07
N ASP A 750 7.84 10.83 0.10
CA ASP A 750 8.38 9.48 0.02
C ASP A 750 8.36 8.72 1.37
N GLU A 751 7.84 9.34 2.44
CA GLU A 751 7.91 8.77 3.78
C GLU A 751 6.87 7.72 4.14
N PRO A 752 5.56 7.97 3.93
CA PRO A 752 4.57 7.16 4.58
C PRO A 752 4.38 5.82 3.87
N ARG A 753 4.36 4.74 4.63
CA ARG A 753 3.75 3.50 4.18
C ARG A 753 2.24 3.59 4.36
N ILE A 754 1.49 3.22 3.32
CA ILE A 754 0.04 3.18 3.40
C ILE A 754 -0.40 1.80 3.89
N ARG A 755 -1.12 1.78 5.02
CA ARG A 755 -1.63 0.55 5.63
C ARG A 755 -3.16 0.53 5.56
N PHE A 756 -3.70 -0.33 4.69
CA PHE A 756 -5.14 -0.57 4.61
C PHE A 756 -5.61 -1.46 5.76
N LEU A 757 -6.69 -1.05 6.41
CA LEU A 757 -7.30 -1.71 7.56
C LEU A 757 -8.81 -1.90 7.32
N PRO A 758 -9.39 -3.05 7.73
CA PRO A 758 -8.72 -4.16 8.42
C PRO A 758 -7.79 -4.95 7.48
N ALA A 759 -6.67 -5.44 8.02
CA ALA A 759 -5.71 -6.24 7.25
C ALA A 759 -6.33 -7.60 6.84
N PRO A 760 -6.01 -8.12 5.63
CA PRO A 760 -6.47 -9.43 5.22
C PRO A 760 -5.90 -10.52 6.13
N THR A 761 -6.74 -11.49 6.48
CA THR A 761 -6.37 -12.65 7.30
C THR A 761 -5.36 -13.56 6.57
N LEU A 762 -4.59 -14.37 7.32
CA LEU A 762 -3.65 -15.34 6.73
C LEU A 762 -4.33 -16.29 5.73
N ALA A 763 -5.56 -16.73 6.03
CA ALA A 763 -6.36 -17.55 5.11
C ALA A 763 -6.67 -16.82 3.79
N GLN A 764 -7.00 -15.53 3.84
CA GLN A 764 -7.22 -14.71 2.63
C GLN A 764 -5.92 -14.51 1.85
N GLN A 765 -4.79 -14.30 2.54
CA GLN A 765 -3.48 -14.15 1.92
C GLN A 765 -3.04 -15.46 1.22
N LEU A 766 -3.23 -16.61 1.85
CA LEU A 766 -2.93 -17.92 1.27
C LEU A 766 -3.82 -18.22 0.06
N LYS A 767 -5.12 -17.93 0.12
CA LYS A 767 -6.02 -18.09 -1.05
C LYS A 767 -5.58 -17.25 -2.24
N ALA A 768 -5.17 -16.00 -1.99
CA ALA A 768 -4.64 -15.12 -3.04
C ALA A 768 -3.30 -15.61 -3.61
N ALA A 769 -2.41 -16.14 -2.76
CA ALA A 769 -1.08 -16.59 -3.16
C ALA A 769 -1.06 -17.89 -3.99
N VAL A 770 -2.02 -18.79 -3.76
CA VAL A 770 -2.08 -20.10 -4.44
C VAL A 770 -2.74 -20.00 -5.83
N GLY A 771 -3.21 -18.81 -6.25
CA GLY A 771 -3.72 -18.60 -7.60
C GLY A 771 -4.93 -19.49 -7.95
N LEU A 772 -5.62 -20.02 -6.93
CA LEU A 772 -6.93 -20.66 -7.08
C LEU A 772 -7.96 -19.56 -7.34
N ALA A 773 -7.82 -18.89 -8.49
CA ALA A 773 -8.95 -18.28 -9.17
C ALA A 773 -9.96 -19.41 -9.38
N SER A 774 -11.16 -19.18 -8.87
CA SER A 774 -12.19 -20.18 -8.71
C SER A 774 -12.53 -20.84 -10.04
N ALA A 775 -12.58 -22.17 -10.03
CA ALA A 775 -13.35 -22.97 -10.98
C ALA A 775 -14.88 -22.65 -10.95
N ASP A 776 -15.30 -21.61 -10.22
CA ASP A 776 -16.68 -21.15 -10.07
C ASP A 776 -17.06 -20.05 -11.07
N ASP A 777 -16.16 -19.50 -11.88
CA ASP A 777 -16.49 -18.33 -12.72
C ASP A 777 -17.53 -18.65 -13.81
N GLY A 778 -17.50 -19.88 -14.35
CA GLY A 778 -18.54 -20.38 -15.26
C GLY A 778 -19.83 -20.75 -14.55
N GLN A 779 -19.77 -21.30 -13.33
CA GLN A 779 -20.97 -21.66 -12.56
C GLN A 779 -21.66 -20.42 -11.96
N ARG A 780 -20.91 -19.36 -11.63
CA ARG A 780 -21.45 -18.12 -11.06
C ARG A 780 -22.08 -17.20 -12.07
N GLN A 781 -21.66 -17.14 -13.34
CA GLN A 781 -22.45 -16.40 -14.34
C GLN A 781 -23.84 -17.03 -14.53
N TRP A 782 -23.93 -18.36 -14.53
CA TRP A 782 -25.20 -19.08 -14.52
C TRP A 782 -25.96 -18.93 -13.20
N THR A 783 -25.27 -18.93 -12.06
CA THR A 783 -25.89 -18.76 -10.73
C THR A 783 -26.32 -17.32 -10.50
N GLU A 784 -25.61 -16.30 -10.98
CA GLU A 784 -25.98 -14.88 -10.91
C GLU A 784 -27.10 -14.55 -11.90
N MET A 785 -27.13 -15.19 -13.06
CA MET A 785 -28.27 -15.10 -13.97
C MET A 785 -29.51 -15.78 -13.36
N LEU A 786 -29.33 -16.94 -12.71
CA LEU A 786 -30.39 -17.62 -11.95
C LEU A 786 -30.76 -16.90 -10.65
N VAL A 787 -29.84 -16.19 -9.98
CA VAL A 787 -30.08 -15.40 -8.75
C VAL A 787 -30.63 -14.03 -9.10
N ARG A 788 -30.40 -13.48 -10.29
CA ARG A 788 -31.14 -12.31 -10.80
C ARG A 788 -32.55 -12.71 -11.26
N ALA A 789 -32.71 -13.90 -11.85
CA ALA A 789 -34.01 -14.42 -12.26
C ALA A 789 -34.86 -14.97 -11.09
N ALA A 790 -34.21 -15.55 -10.07
CA ALA A 790 -34.83 -16.15 -8.89
C ALA A 790 -34.63 -15.34 -7.61
N GLY A 791 -33.90 -14.22 -7.64
CA GLY A 791 -33.61 -13.35 -6.50
C GLY A 791 -34.85 -12.94 -5.73
N PRO A 792 -35.92 -12.46 -6.39
CA PRO A 792 -37.19 -12.17 -5.71
C PRO A 792 -37.85 -13.39 -5.04
N TRP A 793 -37.61 -14.61 -5.54
CA TRP A 793 -38.13 -15.87 -5.01
C TRP A 793 -37.27 -16.43 -3.87
N LEU A 794 -35.95 -16.25 -3.95
CA LEU A 794 -34.99 -16.62 -2.91
C LEU A 794 -34.99 -15.61 -1.76
N ASP A 795 -35.31 -14.33 -2.01
CA ASP A 795 -35.55 -13.31 -0.99
C ASP A 795 -36.83 -13.60 -0.20
N ALA A 796 -37.90 -14.04 -0.88
CA ALA A 796 -39.11 -14.52 -0.21
C ALA A 796 -38.86 -15.80 0.62
N ALA A 797 -38.01 -16.71 0.13
CA ALA A 797 -37.63 -17.93 0.84
C ALA A 797 -36.67 -17.66 2.01
N ALA A 798 -35.74 -16.72 1.89
CA ALA A 798 -34.80 -16.34 2.94
C ALA A 798 -35.46 -15.51 4.04
N VAL A 799 -36.42 -14.64 3.69
CA VAL A 799 -37.31 -13.99 4.65
C VAL A 799 -38.20 -15.03 5.33
N ALA A 800 -38.75 -16.01 4.60
CA ALA A 800 -39.51 -17.11 5.21
C ALA A 800 -38.65 -18.01 6.14
N LEU A 801 -37.39 -18.27 5.80
CA LEU A 801 -36.44 -19.02 6.65
C LEU A 801 -36.00 -18.22 7.88
N ALA A 802 -35.66 -16.94 7.73
CA ALA A 802 -35.29 -16.08 8.85
C ALA A 802 -36.46 -15.85 9.82
N VAL A 803 -37.68 -15.83 9.29
CA VAL A 803 -38.92 -15.81 10.07
C VAL A 803 -39.15 -17.15 10.79
N ALA A 804 -38.82 -18.29 10.16
CA ALA A 804 -38.86 -19.62 10.79
C ALA A 804 -37.79 -19.82 11.89
N GLU A 805 -36.59 -19.26 11.73
CA GLU A 805 -35.51 -19.33 12.74
C GLU A 805 -35.72 -18.40 13.94
N SER A 806 -36.61 -17.39 13.82
CA SER A 806 -36.91 -16.45 14.89
C SER A 806 -38.09 -16.86 15.80
N ALA A 807 -38.65 -18.07 15.62
CA ALA A 807 -39.61 -18.66 16.55
C ALA A 807 -38.88 -19.26 17.76
N PRO A 808 -39.13 -18.81 19.01
CA PRO A 808 -38.49 -19.39 20.17
C PRO A 808 -39.08 -20.78 20.46
N LEU A 809 -38.38 -21.84 20.06
CA LEU A 809 -38.57 -23.16 20.67
C LEU A 809 -37.93 -23.14 22.06
N ALA A 810 -38.75 -22.98 23.08
CA ALA A 810 -38.38 -23.16 24.47
C ALA A 810 -38.13 -24.64 24.77
N VAL A 811 -36.87 -25.07 24.84
CA VAL A 811 -36.43 -26.25 25.61
C VAL A 811 -34.99 -26.02 26.09
N GLY A 812 -34.76 -26.03 27.41
CA GLY A 812 -33.40 -26.20 27.96
C GLY A 812 -33.03 -25.45 29.24
N VAL A 813 -33.86 -25.48 30.29
CA VAL A 813 -33.35 -25.32 31.67
C VAL A 813 -33.60 -26.63 32.40
N LEU A 814 -32.58 -27.49 32.47
CA LEU A 814 -32.45 -28.57 33.44
C LEU A 814 -30.96 -28.99 33.51
N ALA A 815 -30.18 -28.29 34.33
CA ALA A 815 -28.99 -28.84 34.98
C ALA A 815 -28.42 -27.83 36.00
N ALA A 816 -28.98 -27.84 37.21
CA ALA A 816 -28.23 -27.66 38.47
C ALA A 816 -29.23 -27.67 39.64
N HIS A 817 -29.44 -28.84 40.25
CA HIS A 817 -29.93 -28.90 41.63
C HIS A 817 -28.74 -29.24 42.56
N PRO A 818 -28.68 -28.65 43.77
CA PRO A 818 -27.66 -28.95 44.76
C PRO A 818 -27.98 -30.27 45.47
N ARG A 819 -26.94 -30.90 46.01
CA ARG A 819 -27.02 -32.10 46.86
C ARG A 819 -27.63 -31.77 48.22
N THR A 820 -28.35 -32.75 48.79
CA THR A 820 -28.67 -32.89 50.23
C THR A 820 -28.74 -34.38 50.58
N PRO A 821 -28.55 -34.79 51.85
CA PRO A 821 -28.15 -34.00 53.03
C PRO A 821 -26.63 -33.94 53.22
#